data_AF-A0A6M2DFX6-F1
#
_entry.id   AF-A0A6M2DFX6-F1
#
_cell.length_a   1.000
_cell.length_b   1.000
_cell.length_c   1.000
_cell.angle_alpha   90.00
_cell.angle_beta   90.00
_cell.angle_gamma   90.00
#
_symmetry.space_group_name_H-M   'P 1'
#
loop_
_entity.id
_entity.type
_entity.pdbx_description
1 polymer ?
#
loop_
_entity_poly.entity_id
_entity_poly.type
_entity_poly.pdbx_seq_one_letter_code
_entity_poly.pdbx_strand_id
1 'polypeptide(L)'
;ARNVSVGNVKAVTERQISIIEEALRKNPRNADLYEMWFQYNRKIYSHNDFTKIIIEQTEKDTGNFQLWLALIDCNQQSISECNVTVVLDLYRKAITSFKKFRHQNILNKGVLFKLFQRVTIFLRQTGSWKELIYFLQYTVWLNCSDCELPQIFKFPEISNSILIELEEAVLQSGLPLSEIWYRIESLRETFNWSTVKPEFNNMSCNLTIEEMDDLTTVFNEDITKFHLFLHVLSSLRIPILSKNYSVYRLIGLNEFIWHFDSCENILYIFHEANDNQMEILQILYHMLSTIIDGPQYWGPRSFISEYYDFALNLLKNLMDYSTDECAKIAFGLMYIRFVIMHIKIMKFSKKTINYKNIKKKVKALLSENNNLKSSVFLYIEYAKFEATISNVTTGLNTLQVLLSSANYESTEYSYLIKTYIDLDLIKNNKNYDKEHYLNILAKVVHDEPIDEADVPILIMKFYNKPVFIVLECITPHLLTPSLQENFICCGAYFIYFTLGLGKAIEYINKMCEDTHAVIEESLYEWVANISYIHPGEIIIEQFLNDAILKYPNNGKLLFAYLSLSLQWPKLKNLLSKSIMGLILLLCFLKQKELNAFDDSEKSAYKNRQSSLMNDVMKDESFTQYPLMWRIYLQYLYENGSEKIMDSMTEAIEKFPWLKSFYVSGVRYAPQDHSAFQDIIAEKELTLLALTEELEILRQDNPNQQ
;
A
#
# COMPACT_ATOMS: atom_id res chain seq x y z
N ALA A 1 -25.74 -27.65 -21.17
CA ALA A 1 -25.26 -28.78 -22.00
C ALA A 1 -24.15 -29.48 -21.21
N ARG A 2 -24.50 -30.56 -20.50
CA ARG A 2 -24.26 -31.98 -20.86
C ARG A 2 -22.82 -32.43 -20.63
N ASN A 3 -22.65 -33.22 -19.56
CA ASN A 3 -21.59 -34.18 -19.26
C ASN A 3 -20.51 -34.32 -20.34
N VAL A 4 -19.48 -33.49 -20.25
CA VAL A 4 -18.22 -33.70 -20.95
C VAL A 4 -17.43 -34.69 -20.09
N SER A 5 -17.20 -35.89 -20.61
CA SER A 5 -16.31 -36.88 -19.97
C SER A 5 -14.94 -36.25 -19.71
N VAL A 6 -14.30 -36.57 -18.58
CA VAL A 6 -12.96 -36.04 -18.18
C VAL A 6 -11.93 -36.12 -19.32
N GLY A 7 -11.98 -37.17 -20.17
CA GLY A 7 -11.14 -37.29 -21.37
C GLY A 7 -11.38 -36.25 -22.47
N ASN A 8 -12.59 -35.71 -22.61
CA ASN A 8 -12.89 -34.65 -23.57
C ASN A 8 -12.40 -33.28 -23.08
N VAL A 9 -12.40 -33.03 -21.76
CA VAL A 9 -11.83 -31.79 -21.20
C VAL A 9 -10.32 -31.79 -21.43
N LYS A 10 -9.63 -32.90 -21.14
CA LYS A 10 -8.18 -33.04 -21.37
C LYS A 10 -7.82 -32.83 -22.85
N ALA A 11 -8.51 -33.50 -23.77
CA ALA A 11 -8.25 -33.36 -25.20
C ALA A 11 -8.53 -31.94 -25.75
N VAL A 12 -9.52 -31.23 -25.21
CA VAL A 12 -9.79 -29.82 -25.55
C VAL A 12 -8.66 -28.92 -25.03
N THR A 13 -8.23 -29.11 -23.79
CA THR A 13 -7.13 -28.34 -23.19
C THR A 13 -5.80 -28.57 -23.92
N GLU A 14 -5.50 -29.81 -24.32
CA GLU A 14 -4.29 -30.13 -25.12
C GLU A 14 -4.30 -29.42 -26.48
N ARG A 15 -5.46 -29.34 -27.15
CA ARG A 15 -5.61 -28.56 -28.39
C ARG A 15 -5.42 -27.07 -28.15
N GLN A 16 -5.94 -26.53 -27.05
CA GLN A 16 -5.74 -25.13 -26.67
C GLN A 16 -4.26 -24.83 -26.41
N ILE A 17 -3.54 -25.70 -25.71
CA ILE A 17 -2.10 -25.59 -25.50
C ILE A 17 -1.36 -25.59 -26.85
N SER A 18 -1.69 -26.51 -27.76
CA SER A 18 -1.06 -26.57 -29.08
C SER A 18 -1.26 -25.29 -29.90
N ILE A 19 -2.46 -24.68 -29.84
CA ILE A 19 -2.74 -23.38 -30.48
C ILE A 19 -1.89 -22.27 -29.86
N ILE A 20 -1.78 -22.24 -28.52
CA ILE A 20 -0.98 -21.25 -27.81
C ILE A 20 0.51 -21.42 -28.13
N GLU A 21 1.01 -22.64 -28.20
CA GLU A 21 2.39 -22.92 -28.61
C GLU A 21 2.67 -22.45 -30.04
N GLU A 22 1.73 -22.63 -30.97
CA GLU A 22 1.87 -22.07 -32.32
C GLU A 22 1.86 -20.54 -32.31
N ALA A 23 1.02 -19.92 -31.47
CA ALA A 23 1.00 -18.47 -31.28
C ALA A 23 2.30 -17.95 -30.66
N LEU A 24 2.88 -18.66 -29.69
CA LEU A 24 4.18 -18.35 -29.06
C LEU A 24 5.34 -18.49 -30.03
N ARG A 25 5.28 -19.42 -31.00
CA ARG A 25 6.28 -19.49 -32.08
C ARG A 25 6.24 -18.25 -32.98
N LYS A 26 5.06 -17.68 -33.20
CA LYS A 26 4.87 -16.46 -34.02
C LYS A 26 5.17 -15.18 -33.22
N ASN A 27 4.88 -15.18 -31.93
CA ASN A 27 5.08 -14.06 -31.01
C ASN A 27 5.89 -14.53 -29.79
N PRO A 28 7.21 -14.74 -29.94
CA PRO A 28 8.04 -15.22 -28.86
C PRO A 28 8.04 -14.21 -27.70
N ARG A 29 8.04 -14.72 -26.46
CA ARG A 29 8.14 -13.92 -25.22
C ARG A 29 6.95 -12.98 -24.94
N ASN A 30 5.79 -13.21 -25.56
CA ASN A 30 4.56 -12.50 -25.20
C ASN A 30 4.03 -12.97 -23.83
N ALA A 31 3.85 -12.05 -22.88
CA ALA A 31 3.46 -12.35 -21.51
C ALA A 31 2.07 -13.02 -21.40
N ASP A 32 1.06 -12.47 -22.07
CA ASP A 32 -0.32 -12.97 -22.01
C ASP A 32 -0.44 -14.40 -22.55
N LEU A 33 0.30 -14.72 -23.62
CA LEU A 33 0.35 -16.08 -24.17
C LEU A 33 1.00 -17.06 -23.21
N TYR A 34 2.07 -16.66 -22.50
CA TYR A 34 2.69 -17.50 -21.47
C TYR A 34 1.78 -17.69 -20.28
N GLU A 35 1.07 -16.66 -19.82
CA GLU A 35 0.09 -16.77 -18.74
C GLU A 35 -1.01 -17.78 -19.07
N MET A 36 -1.60 -17.66 -20.28
CA MET A 36 -2.56 -18.65 -20.77
C MET A 36 -1.94 -20.04 -20.84
N TRP A 37 -0.70 -20.16 -21.34
CA TRP A 37 0.01 -21.44 -21.41
C TRP A 37 0.19 -22.05 -20.03
N PHE A 38 0.61 -21.29 -19.00
CA PHE A 38 0.72 -21.77 -17.63
C PHE A 38 -0.63 -22.22 -17.06
N GLN A 39 -1.69 -21.42 -17.25
CA GLN A 39 -3.03 -21.74 -16.75
C GLN A 39 -3.57 -23.06 -17.33
N TYR A 40 -3.38 -23.30 -18.64
CA TYR A 40 -3.85 -24.54 -19.25
C TYR A 40 -2.97 -25.75 -18.90
N ASN A 41 -1.66 -25.58 -18.80
CA ASN A 41 -0.76 -26.67 -18.41
C ASN A 41 -1.02 -27.12 -16.96
N ARG A 42 -1.25 -26.19 -16.03
CA ARG A 42 -1.61 -26.48 -14.62
C ARG A 42 -2.92 -27.27 -14.47
N LYS A 43 -3.81 -27.24 -15.47
CA LYS A 43 -5.06 -28.04 -15.50
C LYS A 43 -4.83 -29.50 -15.92
N ILE A 44 -3.72 -29.80 -16.58
CA ILE A 44 -3.43 -31.14 -17.13
C ILE A 44 -2.37 -31.88 -16.31
N TYR A 45 -1.29 -31.17 -15.97
CA TYR A 45 -0.12 -31.75 -15.34
C TYR A 45 -0.20 -31.63 -13.82
N SER A 46 0.37 -32.62 -13.13
CA SER A 46 0.63 -32.48 -11.69
C SER A 46 1.64 -31.34 -11.46
N HIS A 47 1.68 -30.79 -10.24
CA HIS A 47 2.62 -29.72 -9.91
C HIS A 47 4.07 -30.10 -10.26
N ASN A 48 4.51 -31.30 -9.88
CA ASN A 48 5.87 -31.78 -10.11
C ASN A 48 6.19 -31.98 -11.60
N ASP A 49 5.24 -32.50 -12.37
CA ASP A 49 5.44 -32.68 -13.82
C ASP A 49 5.51 -31.32 -14.52
N PHE A 50 4.68 -30.37 -14.11
CA PHE A 50 4.71 -29.02 -14.63
C PHE A 50 6.02 -28.31 -14.29
N THR A 51 6.52 -28.41 -13.05
CA THR A 51 7.81 -27.85 -12.65
C THR A 51 8.95 -28.39 -13.52
N LYS A 52 8.98 -29.69 -13.82
CA LYS A 52 9.97 -30.29 -14.75
C LYS A 52 9.89 -29.70 -16.15
N ILE A 53 8.69 -29.56 -16.70
CA ILE A 53 8.49 -28.92 -18.01
C ILE A 53 9.03 -27.48 -18.00
N ILE A 54 8.75 -26.71 -16.95
CA ILE A 54 9.23 -25.33 -16.82
C ILE A 54 10.75 -25.28 -16.72
N ILE A 55 11.39 -26.17 -15.97
CA ILE A 55 12.86 -26.26 -15.88
C ILE A 55 13.45 -26.46 -17.28
N GLU A 56 12.97 -27.47 -18.02
CA GLU A 56 13.46 -27.77 -19.37
C GLU A 56 13.28 -26.58 -20.35
N GLN A 57 12.16 -25.86 -20.24
CA GLN A 57 11.92 -24.69 -21.10
C GLN A 57 12.80 -23.50 -20.70
N THR A 58 13.04 -23.30 -19.41
CA THR A 58 13.90 -22.22 -18.89
C THR A 58 15.36 -22.45 -19.29
N GLU A 59 15.83 -23.70 -19.29
CA GLU A 59 17.16 -24.06 -19.78
C GLU A 59 17.31 -23.81 -21.29
N LYS A 60 16.24 -24.03 -22.08
CA LYS A 60 16.22 -23.76 -23.52
C LYS A 60 16.22 -22.26 -23.85
N ASP A 61 15.50 -21.44 -23.09
CA ASP A 61 15.49 -19.97 -23.24
C ASP A 61 15.71 -19.26 -21.90
N THR A 62 16.97 -19.19 -21.49
CA THR A 62 17.38 -18.51 -20.24
C THR A 62 17.14 -17.01 -20.25
N GLY A 63 16.83 -16.41 -21.41
CA GLY A 63 16.47 -15.01 -21.56
C GLY A 63 14.96 -14.73 -21.41
N ASN A 64 14.14 -15.73 -21.12
CA ASN A 64 12.70 -15.58 -21.00
C ASN A 64 12.26 -15.29 -19.56
N PHE A 65 11.79 -14.07 -19.32
CA PHE A 65 11.38 -13.63 -18.00
C PHE A 65 10.19 -14.43 -17.45
N GLN A 66 9.20 -14.75 -18.29
CA GLN A 66 7.98 -15.43 -17.85
C GLN A 66 8.26 -16.87 -17.40
N LEU A 67 9.21 -17.55 -18.04
CA LEU A 67 9.63 -18.90 -17.65
C LEU A 67 10.35 -18.89 -16.29
N TRP A 68 11.25 -17.93 -16.07
CA TRP A 68 11.89 -17.75 -14.76
C TRP A 68 10.89 -17.44 -13.66
N LEU A 69 9.92 -16.55 -13.93
CA LEU A 69 8.85 -16.25 -12.97
C LEU A 69 8.03 -17.49 -12.63
N ALA A 70 7.59 -18.24 -13.64
CA ALA A 70 6.83 -19.46 -13.43
C ALA A 70 7.62 -20.50 -12.63
N LEU A 71 8.92 -20.64 -12.87
CA LEU A 71 9.79 -21.57 -12.14
C LEU A 71 9.88 -21.20 -10.65
N ILE A 72 10.09 -19.92 -10.37
CA ILE A 72 10.13 -19.37 -9.02
C ILE A 72 8.76 -19.55 -8.35
N ASP A 73 7.66 -19.20 -9.03
CA ASP A 73 6.30 -19.33 -8.50
C ASP A 73 5.94 -20.79 -8.21
N CYS A 74 6.37 -21.76 -9.03
CA CYS A 74 6.14 -23.18 -8.76
C CYS A 74 6.88 -23.63 -7.50
N ASN A 75 8.16 -23.27 -7.35
CA ASN A 75 8.92 -23.62 -6.15
C ASN A 75 8.37 -22.95 -4.89
N GLN A 76 8.02 -21.66 -4.97
CA GLN A 76 7.43 -20.92 -3.86
C GLN A 76 6.08 -21.51 -3.44
N GLN A 77 5.20 -21.90 -4.40
CA GLN A 77 3.90 -22.50 -4.09
C GLN A 77 3.96 -23.97 -3.68
N SER A 78 5.13 -24.61 -3.79
CA SER A 78 5.31 -26.02 -3.45
C SER A 78 5.52 -26.18 -1.95
N ILE A 79 4.59 -26.83 -1.26
CA ILE A 79 4.73 -27.12 0.18
C ILE A 79 6.01 -27.92 0.44
N SER A 80 6.37 -28.87 -0.43
CA SER A 80 7.55 -29.71 -0.22
C SER A 80 8.86 -29.05 -0.60
N GLU A 81 8.87 -28.17 -1.61
CA GLU A 81 10.11 -27.60 -2.18
C GLU A 81 10.37 -26.15 -1.74
N CYS A 82 9.39 -25.48 -1.14
CA CYS A 82 9.51 -24.08 -0.73
C CYS A 82 10.39 -23.91 0.51
N ASN A 83 11.71 -23.89 0.31
CA ASN A 83 12.68 -23.47 1.32
C ASN A 83 13.27 -22.10 0.94
N VAL A 84 13.54 -21.24 1.93
CA VAL A 84 14.03 -19.87 1.68
C VAL A 84 15.31 -19.87 0.84
N THR A 85 16.30 -20.71 1.17
CA THR A 85 17.57 -20.80 0.43
C THR A 85 17.38 -21.22 -1.03
N VAL A 86 16.58 -22.27 -1.27
CA VAL A 86 16.29 -22.80 -2.61
C VAL A 86 15.66 -21.72 -3.50
N VAL A 87 14.69 -20.99 -2.97
CA VAL A 87 14.01 -19.92 -3.70
C VAL A 87 14.96 -18.75 -3.98
N LEU A 88 15.78 -18.34 -3.01
CA LEU A 88 16.79 -17.29 -3.21
C LEU A 88 17.84 -17.69 -4.27
N ASP A 89 18.23 -18.95 -4.32
CA ASP A 89 19.13 -19.47 -5.36
C ASP A 89 18.50 -19.42 -6.76
N LEU A 90 17.19 -19.65 -6.88
CA LEU A 90 16.48 -19.46 -8.15
C LEU A 90 16.48 -17.99 -8.56
N TYR A 91 16.27 -17.06 -7.63
CA TYR A 91 16.41 -15.63 -7.90
C TYR A 91 17.83 -15.26 -8.32
N ARG A 92 18.88 -15.78 -7.64
CA ARG A 92 20.28 -15.59 -8.06
C ARG A 92 20.52 -16.06 -9.48
N LYS A 93 20.10 -17.28 -9.81
CA LYS A 93 20.25 -17.85 -11.17
C LYS A 93 19.52 -17.01 -12.22
N ALA A 94 18.31 -16.55 -11.93
CA ALA A 94 17.54 -15.69 -12.82
C ALA A 94 18.25 -14.35 -13.05
N ILE A 95 18.62 -13.64 -11.97
CA ILE A 95 19.29 -12.33 -12.04
C ILE A 95 20.62 -12.44 -12.77
N THR A 96 21.45 -13.44 -12.45
CA THR A 96 22.73 -13.67 -13.13
C THR A 96 22.55 -14.00 -14.62
N SER A 97 21.48 -14.71 -14.99
CA SER A 97 21.14 -14.93 -16.40
C SER A 97 20.79 -13.62 -17.10
N PHE A 98 19.94 -12.78 -16.50
CA PHE A 98 19.55 -11.49 -17.09
C PHE A 98 20.68 -10.45 -17.10
N LYS A 99 21.60 -10.48 -16.13
CA LYS A 99 22.82 -9.66 -16.14
C LYS A 99 23.66 -9.90 -17.41
N LYS A 100 23.77 -11.14 -17.89
CA LYS A 100 24.48 -11.48 -19.13
C LYS A 100 23.85 -10.84 -20.38
N PHE A 101 22.54 -10.66 -20.38
CA PHE A 101 21.78 -10.13 -21.52
C PHE A 101 21.54 -8.60 -21.47
N ARG A 102 22.12 -7.90 -20.48
CA ARG A 102 21.87 -6.48 -20.19
C ARG A 102 22.05 -5.54 -21.38
N HIS A 103 22.99 -5.83 -22.28
CA HIS A 103 23.31 -4.98 -23.43
C HIS A 103 22.63 -5.40 -24.74
N GLN A 104 21.93 -6.53 -24.76
CA GLN A 104 21.52 -7.18 -26.02
C GLN A 104 20.02 -7.08 -26.32
N ASN A 105 19.15 -6.80 -25.34
CA ASN A 105 17.70 -6.88 -25.52
C ASN A 105 16.94 -5.67 -24.95
N ILE A 106 16.40 -4.82 -25.83
CA ILE A 106 15.46 -3.73 -25.51
C ILE A 106 14.18 -4.27 -24.84
N LEU A 107 13.79 -5.51 -25.16
CA LEU A 107 12.61 -6.20 -24.61
C LEU A 107 12.71 -6.53 -23.11
N ASN A 108 13.91 -6.46 -22.51
CA ASN A 108 14.16 -6.81 -21.11
C ASN A 108 14.35 -5.59 -20.20
N LYS A 109 13.99 -4.39 -20.66
CA LYS A 109 14.04 -3.17 -19.82
C LYS A 109 13.16 -3.34 -18.58
N GLY A 110 13.73 -3.05 -17.40
CA GLY A 110 13.04 -3.16 -16.11
C GLY A 110 12.93 -4.56 -15.50
N VAL A 111 13.29 -5.64 -16.22
CA VAL A 111 13.21 -7.03 -15.69
C VAL A 111 14.02 -7.21 -14.41
N LEU A 112 15.26 -6.72 -14.39
CA LEU A 112 16.12 -6.80 -13.21
C LEU A 112 15.53 -6.06 -12.01
N PHE A 113 14.87 -4.92 -12.25
CA PHE A 113 14.17 -4.20 -11.18
C PHE A 113 12.97 -5.00 -10.69
N LYS A 114 12.15 -5.58 -11.58
CA LYS A 114 11.03 -6.45 -11.19
C LYS A 114 11.48 -7.66 -10.36
N LEU A 115 12.61 -8.30 -10.72
CA LEU A 115 13.19 -9.39 -9.93
C LEU A 115 13.64 -8.90 -8.54
N PHE A 116 14.33 -7.76 -8.47
CA PHE A 116 14.67 -7.11 -7.21
C PHE A 116 13.43 -6.83 -6.34
N GLN A 117 12.35 -6.30 -6.92
CA GLN A 117 11.09 -6.07 -6.20
C GLN A 117 10.53 -7.37 -5.61
N ARG A 118 10.54 -8.46 -6.38
CA ARG A 118 10.06 -9.77 -5.88
C ARG A 118 10.92 -10.34 -4.76
N VAL A 119 12.25 -10.22 -4.84
CA VAL A 119 13.16 -10.64 -3.76
C VAL A 119 12.88 -9.86 -2.47
N THR A 120 12.69 -8.54 -2.55
CA THR A 120 12.37 -7.73 -1.36
C THR A 120 11.04 -8.12 -0.71
N ILE A 121 10.01 -8.42 -1.50
CA ILE A 121 8.72 -8.90 -0.98
C ILE A 121 8.88 -10.29 -0.36
N PHE A 122 9.64 -11.18 -0.99
CA PHE A 122 9.90 -12.52 -0.47
C PHE A 122 10.61 -12.48 0.89
N LEU A 123 11.74 -11.76 1.01
CA LEU A 123 12.47 -11.60 2.28
C LEU A 123 11.60 -10.99 3.40
N ARG A 124 10.69 -10.08 3.03
CA ARG A 124 9.70 -9.53 3.97
C ARG A 124 8.74 -10.60 4.46
N GLN A 125 8.18 -11.39 3.54
CA GLN A 125 7.18 -12.41 3.82
C GLN A 125 7.70 -13.58 4.66
N THR A 126 8.99 -13.90 4.52
CA THR A 126 9.68 -14.93 5.31
C THR A 126 10.04 -14.47 6.73
N GLY A 127 9.82 -13.19 7.05
CA GLY A 127 10.19 -12.58 8.33
C GLY A 127 11.66 -12.17 8.44
N SER A 128 12.41 -12.24 7.32
CA SER A 128 13.85 -11.97 7.25
C SER A 128 14.14 -10.48 7.14
N TRP A 129 13.69 -9.72 8.15
CA TRP A 129 13.75 -8.25 8.15
C TRP A 129 15.18 -7.70 8.17
N LYS A 130 16.11 -8.38 8.85
CA LYS A 130 17.53 -7.99 8.86
C LYS A 130 18.13 -8.13 7.47
N GLU A 131 17.92 -9.29 6.85
CA GLU A 131 18.34 -9.62 5.50
C GLU A 131 17.78 -8.62 4.49
N LEU A 132 16.47 -8.32 4.59
CA LEU A 132 15.81 -7.31 3.76
C LEU A 132 16.48 -5.95 3.89
N ILE A 133 16.73 -5.47 5.11
CA ILE A 133 17.33 -4.15 5.32
C ILE A 133 18.75 -4.11 4.77
N TYR A 134 19.58 -5.12 5.06
CA TYR A 134 20.92 -5.21 4.49
C TYR A 134 20.89 -5.24 2.96
N PHE A 135 19.96 -6.00 2.37
CA PHE A 135 19.78 -6.09 0.93
C PHE A 135 19.38 -4.74 0.31
N LEU A 136 18.47 -4.00 0.95
CA LEU A 136 18.08 -2.65 0.54
C LEU A 136 19.24 -1.65 0.69
N GLN A 137 19.98 -1.69 1.81
CA GLN A 137 21.16 -0.86 2.02
C GLN A 137 22.22 -1.14 0.95
N TYR A 138 22.53 -2.41 0.69
CA TYR A 138 23.50 -2.81 -0.33
C TYR A 138 23.06 -2.34 -1.72
N THR A 139 21.79 -2.51 -2.07
CA THR A 139 21.25 -2.04 -3.35
C THR A 139 21.34 -0.52 -3.48
N VAL A 140 21.00 0.22 -2.43
CA VAL A 140 21.12 1.69 -2.42
C VAL A 140 22.58 2.09 -2.53
N TRP A 141 23.49 1.47 -1.78
CA TRP A 141 24.93 1.74 -1.86
C TRP A 141 25.48 1.51 -3.27
N LEU A 142 25.09 0.41 -3.92
CA LEU A 142 25.50 0.07 -5.28
C LEU A 142 25.01 1.07 -6.32
N ASN A 143 23.83 1.67 -6.11
CA ASN A 143 23.16 2.56 -7.06
C ASN A 143 23.35 4.05 -6.74
N CYS A 144 23.79 4.39 -5.53
CA CYS A 144 23.96 5.75 -5.03
C CYS A 144 25.40 5.95 -4.55
N SER A 145 26.35 5.99 -5.49
CA SER A 145 27.80 6.13 -5.24
C SER A 145 28.19 7.37 -4.42
N ASP A 146 27.37 8.41 -4.46
CA ASP A 146 27.70 9.72 -3.90
C ASP A 146 27.27 9.88 -2.44
N CYS A 147 26.67 8.85 -1.84
CA CYS A 147 26.14 8.88 -0.48
C CYS A 147 26.80 7.85 0.42
N GLU A 148 27.12 8.26 1.65
CA GLU A 148 27.40 7.30 2.70
C GLU A 148 26.07 6.74 3.23
N LEU A 149 25.97 5.41 3.38
CA LEU A 149 24.77 4.75 3.89
C LEU A 149 24.22 5.31 5.22
N PRO A 150 25.05 5.67 6.22
CA PRO A 150 24.56 6.28 7.45
C PRO A 150 23.81 7.60 7.25
N GLN A 151 24.02 8.29 6.12
CA GLN A 151 23.31 9.52 5.79
C GLN A 151 21.86 9.23 5.34
N ILE A 152 21.61 8.07 4.72
CA ILE A 152 20.26 7.63 4.31
C ILE A 152 19.60 6.81 5.43
N PHE A 153 20.27 5.75 5.87
CA PHE A 153 19.75 4.80 6.86
C PHE A 153 20.31 5.09 8.25
N LYS A 154 19.51 5.77 9.07
CA LYS A 154 19.83 6.06 10.47
C LYS A 154 18.93 5.27 11.41
N PHE A 155 19.47 4.20 11.97
CA PHE A 155 18.74 3.34 12.92
C PHE A 155 18.76 3.90 14.34
N PRO A 156 17.67 3.76 15.09
CA PRO A 156 17.64 4.10 16.51
C PRO A 156 18.50 3.11 17.31
N GLU A 157 19.20 3.63 18.33
CA GLU A 157 19.89 2.79 19.31
C GLU A 157 18.89 2.38 20.39
N ILE A 158 18.37 1.17 20.28
CA ILE A 158 17.49 0.56 21.29
C ILE A 158 18.37 -0.28 22.20
N SER A 159 18.32 -0.04 23.52
CA SER A 159 19.12 -0.81 24.45
C SER A 159 18.56 -2.22 24.61
N ASN A 160 19.46 -3.22 24.59
CA ASN A 160 19.09 -4.61 24.86
C ASN A 160 18.43 -4.79 26.24
N SER A 161 18.71 -3.90 27.20
CA SER A 161 18.06 -3.93 28.52
C SER A 161 16.54 -3.79 28.45
N ILE A 162 16.02 -2.93 27.55
CA ILE A 162 14.57 -2.74 27.39
C ILE A 162 13.93 -3.99 26.80
N LEU A 163 14.61 -4.65 25.86
CA LEU A 163 14.14 -5.93 25.32
C LEU A 163 14.05 -6.98 26.44
N ILE A 164 15.11 -7.12 27.25
CA ILE A 164 15.16 -8.08 28.36
C ILE A 164 14.03 -7.81 29.36
N GLU A 165 13.83 -6.55 29.78
CA GLU A 165 12.74 -6.18 30.70
C GLU A 165 11.35 -6.57 30.15
N LEU A 166 11.13 -6.37 28.84
CA LEU A 166 9.87 -6.74 28.19
C LEU A 166 9.71 -8.26 28.04
N GLU A 167 10.78 -8.98 27.73
CA GLU A 167 10.78 -10.45 27.69
C GLU A 167 10.48 -11.05 29.06
N GLU A 168 11.13 -10.55 30.11
CA GLU A 168 10.87 -10.96 31.51
C GLU A 168 9.41 -10.70 31.90
N ALA A 169 8.86 -9.53 31.55
CA ALA A 169 7.45 -9.22 31.81
C ALA A 169 6.49 -10.19 31.09
N VAL A 170 6.83 -10.62 29.87
CA VAL A 170 6.04 -11.63 29.13
C VAL A 170 6.19 -13.02 29.76
N LEU A 171 7.40 -13.43 30.14
CA LEU A 171 7.66 -14.72 30.78
C LEU A 171 6.93 -14.84 32.14
N GLN A 172 6.86 -13.74 32.89
CA GLN A 172 6.20 -13.68 34.20
C GLN A 172 4.67 -13.51 34.13
N SER A 173 4.10 -13.34 32.95
CA SER A 173 2.67 -13.06 32.76
C SER A 173 1.72 -14.22 33.16
N GLY A 174 2.24 -15.42 33.38
CA GLY A 174 1.46 -16.62 33.69
C GLY A 174 0.67 -17.20 32.50
N LEU A 175 0.92 -16.70 31.28
CA LEU A 175 0.24 -17.14 30.08
C LEU A 175 0.67 -18.57 29.65
N PRO A 176 -0.14 -19.25 28.82
CA PRO A 176 0.26 -20.49 28.16
C PRO A 176 1.54 -20.28 27.33
N LEU A 177 2.34 -21.35 27.20
CA LEU A 177 3.63 -21.28 26.51
C LEU A 177 3.52 -20.81 25.05
N SER A 178 2.46 -21.22 24.34
CA SER A 178 2.18 -20.78 22.97
C SER A 178 1.97 -19.26 22.86
N GLU A 179 1.27 -18.66 23.82
CA GLU A 179 1.02 -17.22 23.87
C GLU A 179 2.28 -16.45 24.31
N ILE A 180 3.07 -17.02 25.23
CA ILE A 180 4.39 -16.49 25.60
C ILE A 180 5.30 -16.47 24.37
N TRP A 181 5.39 -17.60 23.65
CA TRP A 181 6.18 -17.71 22.42
C TRP A 181 5.73 -16.69 21.38
N TYR A 182 4.43 -16.60 21.09
CA TYR A 182 3.90 -15.64 20.12
C TYR A 182 4.31 -14.20 20.45
N ARG A 183 4.23 -13.82 21.73
CA ARG A 183 4.59 -12.48 22.19
C ARG A 183 6.10 -12.21 22.12
N ILE A 184 6.93 -13.18 22.52
CA ILE A 184 8.40 -13.03 22.48
C ILE A 184 8.90 -13.05 21.04
N GLU A 185 8.43 -13.98 20.20
CA GLU A 185 8.74 -14.03 18.77
C GLU A 185 8.40 -12.70 18.10
N SER A 186 7.21 -12.17 18.37
CA SER A 186 6.79 -10.87 17.85
C SER A 186 7.64 -9.72 18.38
N LEU A 187 8.00 -9.73 19.66
CA LEU A 187 8.82 -8.70 20.30
C LEU A 187 10.24 -8.67 19.72
N ARG A 188 10.86 -9.86 19.57
CA ARG A 188 12.17 -10.02 18.94
C ARG A 188 12.11 -9.59 17.48
N GLU A 189 11.05 -9.90 16.75
CA GLU A 189 10.85 -9.45 15.36
C GLU A 189 10.79 -7.92 15.26
N THR A 190 10.05 -7.26 16.16
CA THR A 190 9.96 -5.79 16.19
C THR A 190 11.18 -5.09 16.78
N PHE A 191 12.14 -5.83 17.35
CA PHE A 191 13.41 -5.29 17.84
C PHE A 191 14.55 -5.51 16.83
N ASN A 192 14.65 -6.70 16.26
CA ASN A 192 15.83 -7.17 15.54
C ASN A 192 16.22 -6.32 14.33
N TRP A 193 15.27 -5.66 13.68
CA TRP A 193 15.56 -4.74 12.57
C TRP A 193 16.46 -3.56 12.99
N SER A 194 16.41 -3.12 14.26
CA SER A 194 17.20 -1.96 14.74
C SER A 194 18.65 -2.31 15.04
N THR A 195 19.01 -3.59 15.10
CA THR A 195 20.40 -4.01 15.33
C THR A 195 21.25 -3.93 14.07
N VAL A 196 20.63 -3.68 12.91
CA VAL A 196 21.33 -3.53 11.63
C VAL A 196 22.27 -2.33 11.69
N LYS A 197 23.49 -2.55 11.21
CA LYS A 197 24.53 -1.51 11.13
C LYS A 197 24.87 -1.26 9.66
N PRO A 198 25.22 -0.01 9.29
CA PRO A 198 25.60 0.35 7.92
C PRO A 198 26.97 -0.21 7.49
N GLU A 199 27.65 -0.96 8.35
CA GLU A 199 28.94 -1.59 8.08
C GLU A 199 28.74 -3.06 7.70
N PHE A 200 29.12 -3.43 6.47
CA PHE A 200 28.96 -4.80 5.94
C PHE A 200 30.05 -5.78 6.40
N ASN A 201 31.11 -5.30 7.07
CA ASN A 201 32.26 -6.14 7.44
C ASN A 201 31.95 -7.16 8.56
N ASN A 202 30.92 -6.91 9.36
CA ASN A 202 30.46 -7.79 10.44
C ASN A 202 28.93 -8.00 10.35
N MET A 203 28.43 -8.46 9.19
CA MET A 203 27.01 -8.74 9.03
C MET A 203 26.57 -9.89 9.95
N SER A 204 25.59 -9.60 10.80
CA SER A 204 24.83 -10.63 11.52
C SER A 204 23.61 -11.03 10.69
N CYS A 205 23.88 -11.53 9.48
CA CYS A 205 22.90 -11.81 8.43
C CYS A 205 23.20 -13.18 7.82
N ASN A 206 22.16 -13.92 7.42
CA ASN A 206 22.35 -15.19 6.72
C ASN A 206 22.87 -15.02 5.28
N LEU A 207 22.69 -13.83 4.69
CA LEU A 207 23.21 -13.50 3.37
C LEU A 207 24.62 -12.91 3.46
N THR A 208 25.53 -13.51 2.72
CA THR A 208 26.89 -13.00 2.50
C THR A 208 26.89 -11.83 1.51
N ILE A 209 27.99 -11.06 1.48
CA ILE A 209 28.15 -9.97 0.50
C ILE A 209 28.12 -10.51 -0.94
N GLU A 210 28.73 -11.67 -1.18
CA GLU A 210 28.76 -12.31 -2.50
C GLU A 210 27.34 -12.69 -2.97
N GLU A 211 26.52 -13.22 -2.07
CA GLU A 211 25.12 -13.53 -2.37
C GLU A 211 24.28 -12.27 -2.63
N MET A 212 24.52 -11.19 -1.89
CA MET A 212 23.88 -9.90 -2.16
C MET A 212 24.31 -9.33 -3.52
N ASP A 213 25.59 -9.42 -3.89
CA ASP A 213 26.07 -8.98 -5.21
C ASP A 213 25.39 -9.78 -6.34
N ASP A 214 25.25 -11.09 -6.19
CA ASP A 214 24.53 -11.93 -7.14
C ASP A 214 23.06 -11.54 -7.28
N LEU A 215 22.40 -11.19 -6.16
CA LEU A 215 20.99 -10.80 -6.09
C LEU A 215 20.72 -9.33 -6.45
N THR A 216 21.74 -8.49 -6.62
CA THR A 216 21.57 -7.06 -6.93
C THR A 216 22.23 -6.66 -8.23
N THR A 217 21.97 -5.43 -8.69
CA THR A 217 22.61 -4.87 -9.87
C THR A 217 22.54 -3.34 -9.80
N VAL A 218 23.47 -2.68 -10.49
CA VAL A 218 23.32 -1.28 -10.85
C VAL A 218 22.13 -1.15 -11.81
N PHE A 219 21.27 -0.15 -11.65
CA PHE A 219 20.17 0.19 -12.56
C PHE A 219 20.61 1.34 -13.48
N ASN A 220 20.42 1.18 -14.79
CA ASN A 220 21.11 1.96 -15.84
C ASN A 220 20.46 3.32 -16.23
N GLU A 221 19.35 3.75 -15.61
CA GLU A 221 18.59 4.93 -16.08
C GLU A 221 18.36 5.93 -14.92
N ASP A 222 18.52 7.24 -15.11
CA ASP A 222 18.42 8.27 -14.04
C ASP A 222 17.06 8.31 -13.31
N ILE A 223 16.00 7.87 -13.99
CA ILE A 223 14.63 7.69 -13.44
C ILE A 223 14.60 6.65 -12.29
N THR A 224 15.64 5.81 -12.20
CA THR A 224 15.68 4.64 -11.31
C THR A 224 15.99 4.96 -9.85
N LYS A 225 16.64 6.08 -9.50
CA LYS A 225 16.99 6.37 -8.09
C LYS A 225 15.75 6.74 -7.27
N PHE A 226 14.92 7.64 -7.80
CA PHE A 226 13.67 8.01 -7.15
C PHE A 226 12.71 6.83 -7.07
N HIS A 227 12.59 6.05 -8.15
CA HIS A 227 11.78 4.82 -8.16
C HIS A 227 12.33 3.77 -7.17
N LEU A 228 13.65 3.60 -7.08
CA LEU A 228 14.30 2.75 -6.09
C LEU A 228 13.95 3.21 -4.66
N PHE A 229 13.98 4.50 -4.37
CA PHE A 229 13.60 5.03 -3.06
C PHE A 229 12.14 4.79 -2.72
N LEU A 230 11.22 4.99 -3.67
CA LEU A 230 9.81 4.64 -3.49
C LEU A 230 9.64 3.15 -3.20
N HIS A 231 10.38 2.29 -3.89
CA HIS A 231 10.35 0.85 -3.65
C HIS A 231 10.95 0.46 -2.30
N VAL A 232 12.03 1.11 -1.86
CA VAL A 232 12.62 0.93 -0.53
C VAL A 232 11.59 1.27 0.55
N LEU A 233 10.91 2.41 0.43
CA LEU A 233 9.85 2.83 1.36
C LEU A 233 8.72 1.79 1.41
N SER A 234 8.21 1.36 0.24
CA SER A 234 7.14 0.36 0.15
C SER A 234 7.56 -1.01 0.72
N SER A 235 8.81 -1.43 0.49
CA SER A 235 9.36 -2.68 1.03
C SER A 235 9.41 -2.64 2.55
N LEU A 236 9.80 -1.49 3.11
CA LEU A 236 9.78 -1.20 4.54
C LEU A 236 8.38 -0.80 5.06
N ARG A 237 7.31 -1.11 4.31
CA ARG A 237 5.92 -0.86 4.72
C ARG A 237 5.59 0.62 5.02
N ILE A 238 6.40 1.55 4.51
CA ILE A 238 6.12 2.99 4.57
C ILE A 238 5.25 3.35 3.34
N PRO A 239 4.00 3.79 3.53
CA PRO A 239 3.07 4.00 2.44
C PRO A 239 3.46 5.20 1.59
N ILE A 240 3.24 5.07 0.29
CA ILE A 240 3.51 6.15 -0.66
C ILE A 240 2.25 7.01 -0.72
N LEU A 241 2.16 7.97 0.21
CA LEU A 241 0.98 8.81 0.44
C LEU A 241 0.75 9.84 -0.68
N SER A 242 0.35 9.29 -1.81
CA SER A 242 -0.05 9.92 -3.05
C SER A 242 -1.24 9.13 -3.61
N LYS A 243 -1.86 9.61 -4.69
CA LYS A 243 -3.08 9.03 -5.26
C LYS A 243 -2.89 7.54 -5.55
N ASN A 244 -3.55 6.70 -4.75
CA ASN A 244 -3.01 5.39 -4.40
C ASN A 244 -3.15 4.35 -5.50
N TYR A 245 -4.21 4.37 -6.31
CA TYR A 245 -4.34 3.31 -7.30
C TYR A 245 -3.36 3.49 -8.47
N SER A 246 -3.34 4.67 -9.07
CA SER A 246 -2.51 4.93 -10.25
C SER A 246 -1.02 4.94 -9.91
N VAL A 247 -0.62 5.50 -8.77
CA VAL A 247 0.80 5.53 -8.38
C VAL A 247 1.34 4.14 -8.11
N TYR A 248 0.63 3.30 -7.36
CA TYR A 248 1.08 1.92 -7.11
C TYR A 248 1.11 1.08 -8.39
N ARG A 249 0.20 1.35 -9.33
CA ARG A 249 0.23 0.74 -10.68
C ARG A 249 1.51 1.13 -11.43
N LEU A 250 1.89 2.41 -11.39
CA LEU A 250 3.09 2.89 -12.07
C LEU A 250 4.38 2.33 -11.47
N ILE A 251 4.46 2.19 -10.14
CA ILE A 251 5.64 1.60 -9.45
C ILE A 251 5.81 0.11 -9.79
N GLY A 252 4.80 -0.51 -10.41
CA GLY A 252 4.81 -1.92 -10.79
C GLY A 252 4.36 -2.85 -9.67
N LEU A 253 3.90 -2.33 -8.53
CA LEU A 253 3.54 -3.15 -7.36
C LEU A 253 2.22 -3.91 -7.58
N ASN A 254 1.32 -3.38 -8.40
CA ASN A 254 0.07 -4.07 -8.75
C ASN A 254 0.29 -5.28 -9.68
N GLU A 255 1.48 -5.45 -10.27
CA GLU A 255 1.81 -6.63 -11.09
C GLU A 255 2.05 -7.89 -10.23
N PHE A 256 2.37 -7.71 -8.94
CA PHE A 256 2.68 -8.81 -8.03
C PHE A 256 1.50 -9.08 -7.12
N ILE A 257 0.80 -10.19 -7.36
CA ILE A 257 -0.39 -10.55 -6.58
C ILE A 257 -0.06 -10.70 -5.09
N TRP A 258 1.13 -11.24 -4.77
CA TRP A 258 1.62 -11.43 -3.41
C TRP A 258 1.97 -10.13 -2.67
N HIS A 259 2.04 -8.98 -3.34
CA HIS A 259 2.45 -7.71 -2.73
C HIS A 259 1.46 -7.21 -1.66
N PHE A 260 0.19 -7.58 -1.77
CA PHE A 260 -0.81 -7.29 -0.73
C PHE A 260 -0.80 -8.39 0.33
N ASP A 261 0.30 -8.50 1.07
CA ASP A 261 0.45 -9.37 2.25
C ASP A 261 0.24 -8.63 3.58
N SER A 262 0.36 -7.30 3.58
CA SER A 262 0.36 -6.46 4.77
C SER A 262 -0.65 -5.31 4.70
N CYS A 263 -0.89 -4.65 5.84
CA CYS A 263 -1.98 -3.71 6.02
C CYS A 263 -1.68 -2.30 5.48
N GLU A 264 -0.43 -1.95 5.19
CA GLU A 264 -0.01 -0.55 5.01
C GLU A 264 -0.52 0.06 3.71
N ASN A 265 -0.80 -0.78 2.70
CA ASN A 265 -1.47 -0.37 1.47
C ASN A 265 -2.93 0.09 1.70
N ILE A 266 -3.52 -0.23 2.85
CA ILE A 266 -4.86 0.22 3.25
C ILE A 266 -4.77 1.52 4.06
N LEU A 267 -3.66 1.73 4.78
CA LEU A 267 -3.55 2.79 5.78
C LEU A 267 -3.61 4.21 5.21
N TYR A 268 -3.32 4.39 3.92
CA TYR A 268 -3.48 5.70 3.29
C TYR A 268 -4.91 6.24 3.46
N ILE A 269 -5.91 5.37 3.64
CA ILE A 269 -7.30 5.82 3.79
C ILE A 269 -7.49 6.68 5.03
N PHE A 270 -6.66 6.46 6.06
CA PHE A 270 -6.62 7.32 7.24
C PHE A 270 -6.09 8.71 6.92
N HIS A 271 -5.25 8.89 5.89
CA HIS A 271 -4.81 10.21 5.44
C HIS A 271 -5.99 11.02 4.85
N GLU A 272 -6.76 10.40 3.95
CA GLU A 272 -7.89 11.01 3.22
C GLU A 272 -9.19 11.10 4.05
N ALA A 273 -9.22 10.49 5.23
CA ALA A 273 -10.40 10.41 6.06
C ALA A 273 -10.96 11.76 6.52
N ASN A 274 -12.28 11.91 6.40
CA ASN A 274 -13.07 13.00 6.99
C ASN A 274 -13.75 12.55 8.28
N ASP A 275 -14.17 13.51 9.12
CA ASP A 275 -14.81 13.23 10.43
C ASP A 275 -16.11 12.40 10.30
N ASN A 276 -16.76 12.40 9.13
CA ASN A 276 -17.97 11.62 8.86
C ASN A 276 -17.74 10.09 8.80
N GLN A 277 -16.48 9.63 8.74
CA GLN A 277 -16.12 8.22 8.53
C GLN A 277 -15.54 7.55 9.78
N MET A 278 -15.55 8.23 10.93
CA MET A 278 -14.80 7.82 12.13
C MET A 278 -15.19 6.44 12.66
N GLU A 279 -16.46 6.05 12.62
CA GLU A 279 -16.90 4.72 13.08
C GLU A 279 -16.35 3.59 12.21
N ILE A 280 -16.43 3.72 10.88
CA ILE A 280 -15.89 2.72 9.94
C ILE A 280 -14.37 2.63 10.11
N LEU A 281 -13.70 3.77 10.26
CA LEU A 281 -12.25 3.83 10.47
C LEU A 281 -11.81 3.24 11.81
N GLN A 282 -12.60 3.39 12.88
CA GLN A 282 -12.34 2.76 14.17
C GLN A 282 -12.42 1.22 14.04
N ILE A 283 -13.43 0.71 13.34
CA ILE A 283 -13.58 -0.72 13.07
C ILE A 283 -12.42 -1.23 12.22
N LEU A 284 -12.07 -0.48 11.16
CA LEU A 284 -10.94 -0.80 10.29
C LEU A 284 -9.64 -0.85 11.09
N TYR A 285 -9.37 0.15 11.94
CA TYR A 285 -8.20 0.17 12.80
C TYR A 285 -8.14 -1.08 13.69
N HIS A 286 -9.25 -1.44 14.34
CA HIS A 286 -9.29 -2.63 15.19
C HIS A 286 -9.01 -3.92 14.42
N MET A 287 -9.71 -4.13 13.30
CA MET A 287 -9.54 -5.31 12.46
C MET A 287 -8.12 -5.43 11.89
N LEU A 288 -7.53 -4.33 11.40
CA LEU A 288 -6.16 -4.38 10.92
C LEU A 288 -5.17 -4.59 12.07
N SER A 289 -5.41 -3.99 13.25
CA SER A 289 -4.52 -4.09 14.41
C SER A 289 -4.31 -5.51 14.94
N THR A 290 -5.27 -6.41 14.69
CA THR A 290 -5.19 -7.82 15.11
C THR A 290 -4.35 -8.68 14.20
N ILE A 291 -4.09 -8.23 12.97
CA ILE A 291 -3.33 -8.94 11.94
C ILE A 291 -2.04 -8.22 11.57
N ILE A 292 -1.53 -7.33 12.42
CA ILE A 292 -0.23 -6.67 12.19
C ILE A 292 0.91 -7.65 12.49
N ASP A 293 1.94 -7.68 11.65
CA ASP A 293 3.20 -8.43 11.82
C ASP A 293 4.42 -7.53 11.56
N GLY A 294 5.63 -7.98 11.93
CA GLY A 294 6.89 -7.30 11.63
C GLY A 294 7.09 -5.94 12.33
N PRO A 295 8.18 -5.22 11.97
CA PRO A 295 8.45 -3.84 12.38
C PRO A 295 7.39 -2.87 11.89
N GLN A 296 6.87 -2.02 12.79
CA GLN A 296 5.66 -1.23 12.53
C GLN A 296 5.67 0.11 13.25
N TYR A 297 5.09 1.13 12.61
CA TYR A 297 4.94 2.48 13.16
C TYR A 297 3.54 2.73 13.74
N TRP A 298 2.70 1.71 13.88
CA TRP A 298 1.33 1.84 14.38
C TRP A 298 0.85 0.54 15.04
N GLY A 299 -0.29 0.61 15.74
CA GLY A 299 -0.91 -0.55 16.39
C GLY A 299 -0.46 -0.81 17.83
N PRO A 300 -0.66 -2.06 18.33
CA PRO A 300 -0.40 -2.41 19.72
C PRO A 300 1.00 -2.98 19.99
N ARG A 301 1.85 -3.14 18.97
CA ARG A 301 3.20 -3.73 19.07
C ARG A 301 4.18 -2.86 19.91
N SER A 302 5.28 -3.46 20.33
CA SER A 302 6.41 -2.77 20.99
C SER A 302 7.31 -2.08 19.96
N PHE A 303 8.14 -1.13 20.40
CA PHE A 303 9.11 -0.38 19.57
C PHE A 303 8.50 0.43 18.41
N ILE A 304 7.21 0.79 18.52
CA ILE A 304 6.48 1.56 17.49
C ILE A 304 7.07 2.96 17.31
N SER A 305 7.45 3.61 18.40
CA SER A 305 8.03 4.96 18.38
C SER A 305 9.35 5.00 17.61
N GLU A 306 10.17 3.98 17.81
CA GLU A 306 11.49 3.80 17.24
C GLU A 306 11.39 3.54 15.74
N TYR A 307 10.46 2.69 15.32
CA TYR A 307 10.19 2.47 13.89
C TYR A 307 9.56 3.70 13.21
N TYR A 308 8.66 4.40 13.89
CA TYR A 308 8.10 5.66 13.40
C TYR A 308 9.19 6.73 13.20
N ASP A 309 10.09 6.88 14.17
CA ASP A 309 11.20 7.82 14.07
C ASP A 309 12.21 7.39 12.99
N PHE A 310 12.46 6.10 12.82
CA PHE A 310 13.23 5.57 11.68
C PHE A 310 12.58 5.92 10.34
N ALA A 311 11.29 5.66 10.16
CA ALA A 311 10.56 5.95 8.93
C ALA A 311 10.56 7.46 8.60
N LEU A 312 10.35 8.31 9.61
CA LEU A 312 10.44 9.76 9.44
C LEU A 312 11.83 10.23 9.06
N ASN A 313 12.87 9.70 9.73
CA ASN A 313 14.25 10.04 9.42
C ASN A 313 14.62 9.56 8.02
N LEU A 314 14.18 8.37 7.60
CA LEU A 314 14.42 7.88 6.24
C LEU A 314 13.80 8.82 5.21
N LEU A 315 12.53 9.23 5.37
CA LEU A 315 11.91 10.21 4.47
C LEU A 315 12.66 11.54 4.43
N LYS A 316 13.09 12.06 5.59
CA LYS A 316 13.89 13.28 5.69
C LYS A 316 15.25 13.13 5.00
N ASN A 317 15.94 12.02 5.22
CA ASN A 317 17.25 11.76 4.66
C ASN A 317 17.19 11.58 3.13
N LEU A 318 16.15 10.91 2.61
CA LEU A 318 15.89 10.80 1.17
C LEU A 318 15.61 12.17 0.54
N MET A 319 14.88 13.03 1.25
CA MET A 319 14.68 14.43 0.86
C MET A 319 16.01 15.18 0.81
N ASP A 320 16.83 15.10 1.87
CA ASP A 320 18.11 15.82 1.94
C ASP A 320 19.14 15.28 0.92
N TYR A 321 19.09 13.99 0.59
CA TYR A 321 19.93 13.36 -0.44
C TYR A 321 19.53 13.77 -1.87
N SER A 322 18.25 14.05 -2.11
CA SER A 322 17.73 14.33 -3.45
C SER A 322 18.35 15.63 -4.01
N THR A 323 18.95 15.57 -5.20
CA THR A 323 19.50 16.76 -5.87
C THR A 323 18.43 17.54 -6.63
N ASP A 324 17.45 16.84 -7.19
CA ASP A 324 16.29 17.44 -7.87
C ASP A 324 15.33 18.11 -6.86
N GLU A 325 15.00 19.37 -7.11
CA GLU A 325 14.06 20.14 -6.28
C GLU A 325 12.66 19.51 -6.27
N CYS A 326 12.20 18.89 -7.37
CA CYS A 326 10.91 18.22 -7.39
C CYS A 326 10.91 16.96 -6.51
N ALA A 327 11.99 16.19 -6.50
CA ALA A 327 12.19 15.07 -5.58
C ALA A 327 12.21 15.51 -4.12
N LYS A 328 12.92 16.61 -3.79
CA LYS A 328 12.90 17.19 -2.44
C LYS A 328 11.49 17.55 -2.00
N ILE A 329 10.74 18.26 -2.85
CA ILE A 329 9.36 18.64 -2.56
C ILE A 329 8.49 17.38 -2.40
N ALA A 330 8.61 16.38 -3.28
CA ALA A 330 7.85 15.14 -3.20
C ALA A 330 8.07 14.40 -1.87
N PHE A 331 9.33 14.22 -1.44
CA PHE A 331 9.63 13.60 -0.15
C PHE A 331 9.19 14.47 1.04
N GLY A 332 9.31 15.80 0.94
CA GLY A 332 8.78 16.72 1.95
C GLY A 332 7.26 16.64 2.11
N LEU A 333 6.52 16.52 1.00
CA LEU A 333 5.07 16.29 1.01
C LEU A 333 4.75 14.93 1.64
N MET A 334 5.45 13.87 1.23
CA MET A 334 5.28 12.53 1.81
C MET A 334 5.55 12.52 3.32
N TYR A 335 6.58 13.23 3.78
CA TYR A 335 6.87 13.40 5.21
C TYR A 335 5.67 14.00 5.96
N ILE A 336 5.15 15.15 5.50
CA ILE A 336 4.03 15.81 6.20
C ILE A 336 2.77 14.94 6.14
N ARG A 337 2.47 14.32 4.99
CA ARG A 337 1.32 13.43 4.83
C ARG A 337 1.42 12.20 5.72
N PHE A 338 2.61 11.62 5.87
CA PHE A 338 2.86 10.49 6.76
C PHE A 338 2.63 10.86 8.22
N VAL A 339 3.09 12.04 8.65
CA VAL A 339 2.78 12.57 9.98
C VAL A 339 1.27 12.76 10.18
N ILE A 340 0.56 13.35 9.21
CA ILE A 340 -0.91 13.53 9.28
C ILE A 340 -1.62 12.18 9.41
N MET A 341 -1.28 11.21 8.55
CA MET A 341 -1.85 9.87 8.56
C MET A 341 -1.60 9.19 9.91
N HIS A 342 -0.37 9.23 10.41
CA HIS A 342 -0.01 8.63 11.69
C HIS A 342 -0.78 9.26 12.86
N ILE A 343 -0.92 10.59 12.90
CA ILE A 343 -1.76 11.27 13.92
C ILE A 343 -3.20 10.77 13.86
N LYS A 344 -3.79 10.68 12.65
CA LYS A 344 -5.15 10.19 12.47
C LYS A 344 -5.30 8.73 12.94
N ILE A 345 -4.34 7.85 12.62
CA ILE A 345 -4.32 6.46 13.12
C ILE A 345 -4.22 6.42 14.65
N MET A 346 -3.34 7.22 15.24
CA MET A 346 -3.12 7.23 16.69
C MET A 346 -4.31 7.75 17.50
N LYS A 347 -5.23 8.52 16.90
CA LYS A 347 -6.51 8.88 17.54
C LYS A 347 -7.34 7.63 17.89
N PHE A 348 -7.24 6.56 17.10
CA PHE A 348 -7.96 5.31 17.32
C PHE A 348 -7.26 4.36 18.31
N SER A 349 -5.95 4.54 18.53
CA SER A 349 -5.15 3.69 19.44
C SER A 349 -5.32 4.05 20.93
N LYS A 350 -5.99 5.18 21.24
CA LYS A 350 -6.13 5.77 22.59
C LYS A 350 -4.78 6.09 23.28
N LYS A 351 -3.65 6.03 22.58
CA LYS A 351 -2.33 6.45 23.09
C LYS A 351 -2.24 7.98 23.11
N THR A 352 -1.51 8.53 24.08
CA THR A 352 -1.29 9.98 24.19
C THR A 352 -0.34 10.47 23.10
N ILE A 353 -0.75 11.50 22.36
CA ILE A 353 0.05 12.07 21.26
C ILE A 353 0.75 13.34 21.76
N ASN A 354 2.09 13.40 21.63
CA ASN A 354 2.86 14.59 21.94
C ASN A 354 2.86 15.57 20.74
N TYR A 355 1.74 16.28 20.56
CA TYR A 355 1.56 17.24 19.47
C TYR A 355 2.62 18.34 19.44
N LYS A 356 3.15 18.76 20.60
CA LYS A 356 4.19 19.81 20.69
C LYS A 356 5.48 19.35 20.04
N ASN A 357 5.93 18.13 20.33
CA ASN A 357 7.14 17.57 19.74
C ASN A 357 6.99 17.37 18.24
N ILE A 358 5.84 16.82 17.80
CA ILE A 358 5.57 16.62 16.37
C ILE A 358 5.54 17.96 15.63
N LYS A 359 4.85 18.97 16.17
CA LYS A 359 4.83 20.33 15.58
C LYS A 359 6.23 20.94 15.50
N LYS A 360 7.09 20.70 16.50
CA LYS A 360 8.50 21.13 16.47
C LYS A 360 9.27 20.44 15.34
N LYS A 361 9.13 19.12 15.17
CA LYS A 361 9.78 18.36 14.08
C LYS A 361 9.35 18.86 12.69
N VAL A 362 8.05 19.04 12.47
CA VAL A 362 7.53 19.54 11.17
C VAL A 362 8.01 20.97 10.90
N LYS A 363 8.00 21.86 11.89
CA LYS A 363 8.53 23.22 11.73
C LYS A 363 10.04 23.24 11.47
N ALA A 364 10.80 22.36 12.12
CA ALA A 364 12.23 22.22 11.90
C ALA A 364 12.51 21.88 10.43
N LEU A 365 11.78 20.92 9.86
CA LEU A 365 11.86 20.55 8.45
C LEU A 365 11.61 21.73 7.49
N LEU A 366 10.60 22.57 7.78
CA LEU A 366 10.33 23.78 6.98
C LEU A 366 11.42 24.86 7.12
N SER A 367 12.14 24.87 8.24
CA SER A 367 13.11 25.92 8.59
C SER A 367 14.58 25.59 8.30
N GLU A 368 14.94 24.30 8.21
CA GLU A 368 16.34 23.86 8.10
C GLU A 368 16.90 23.96 6.67
N ASN A 369 16.05 23.85 5.65
CA ASN A 369 16.47 23.89 4.24
C ASN A 369 16.12 25.22 3.56
N ASN A 370 17.13 25.96 3.08
CA ASN A 370 16.95 27.29 2.48
C ASN A 370 16.03 27.27 1.23
N ASN A 371 15.98 26.18 0.48
CA ASN A 371 15.08 26.03 -0.70
C ASN A 371 13.65 25.63 -0.31
N LEU A 372 13.44 25.00 0.86
CA LEU A 372 12.11 24.60 1.35
C LEU A 372 11.38 25.74 2.06
N LYS A 373 12.12 26.71 2.61
CA LYS A 373 11.54 27.90 3.26
C LYS A 373 10.60 28.70 2.36
N SER A 374 10.79 28.63 1.05
CA SER A 374 9.96 29.31 0.04
C SER A 374 8.91 28.42 -0.61
N SER A 375 8.89 27.11 -0.31
CA SER A 375 7.99 26.18 -1.01
C SER A 375 6.55 26.30 -0.52
N VAL A 376 5.69 26.90 -1.35
CA VAL A 376 4.27 27.10 -1.04
C VAL A 376 3.54 25.77 -0.84
N PHE A 377 3.88 24.75 -1.64
CA PHE A 377 3.31 23.40 -1.54
C PHE A 377 3.43 22.80 -0.13
N LEU A 378 4.59 22.97 0.52
CA LEU A 378 4.81 22.43 1.86
C LEU A 378 4.03 23.21 2.93
N TYR A 379 3.89 24.53 2.78
CA TYR A 379 3.06 25.33 3.70
C TYR A 379 1.55 25.03 3.55
N ILE A 380 1.09 24.70 2.34
CA ILE A 380 -0.28 24.22 2.12
C ILE A 380 -0.53 22.90 2.85
N GLU A 381 0.38 21.92 2.76
CA GLU A 381 0.27 20.68 3.54
C GLU A 381 0.42 20.92 5.05
N TYR A 382 1.29 21.85 5.46
CA TYR A 382 1.42 22.26 6.85
C TYR A 382 0.10 22.82 7.41
N ALA A 383 -0.68 23.55 6.61
CA ALA A 383 -2.00 24.02 7.02
C ALA A 383 -2.98 22.85 7.26
N LYS A 384 -2.97 21.80 6.41
CA LYS A 384 -3.74 20.57 6.67
C LYS A 384 -3.28 19.86 7.94
N PHE A 385 -1.98 19.87 8.21
CA PHE A 385 -1.41 19.37 9.45
C PHE A 385 -1.90 20.15 10.68
N GLU A 386 -1.91 21.49 10.63
CA GLU A 386 -2.46 22.32 11.71
C GLU A 386 -3.96 22.08 11.92
N ALA A 387 -4.72 21.90 10.83
CA ALA A 387 -6.12 21.52 10.88
C ALA A 387 -6.34 20.19 11.63
N THR A 388 -5.43 19.22 11.43
CA THR A 388 -5.51 17.87 12.01
C THR A 388 -5.21 17.85 13.52
N ILE A 389 -4.24 18.66 13.97
CA ILE A 389 -3.81 18.73 15.38
C ILE A 389 -4.75 19.59 16.22
N SER A 390 -5.13 20.77 15.72
CA SER A 390 -5.86 21.78 16.48
C SER A 390 -7.33 21.79 16.10
N ASN A 391 -7.66 22.43 14.99
CA ASN A 391 -8.99 22.48 14.40
C ASN A 391 -8.92 23.02 12.97
N VAL A 392 -9.95 22.76 12.17
CA VAL A 392 -10.02 23.20 10.76
C VAL A 392 -9.82 24.71 10.61
N THR A 393 -10.32 25.52 11.56
CA THR A 393 -10.15 26.98 11.55
C THR A 393 -8.69 27.42 11.59
N THR A 394 -7.83 26.78 12.38
CA THR A 394 -6.40 27.12 12.41
C THR A 394 -5.71 26.86 11.07
N GLY A 395 -6.04 25.74 10.40
CA GLY A 395 -5.54 25.47 9.06
C GLY A 395 -6.03 26.49 8.04
N LEU A 396 -7.32 26.85 8.09
CA LEU A 396 -7.89 27.90 7.22
C LEU A 396 -7.22 29.26 7.42
N ASN A 397 -6.92 29.64 8.67
CA ASN A 397 -6.20 30.89 8.95
C ASN A 397 -4.80 30.88 8.32
N THR A 398 -4.08 29.75 8.39
CA THR A 398 -2.76 29.61 7.77
C THR A 398 -2.86 29.71 6.24
N LEU A 399 -3.87 29.11 5.62
CA LEU A 399 -4.11 29.26 4.17
C LEU A 399 -4.54 30.67 3.78
N GLN A 400 -5.31 31.35 4.61
CA GLN A 400 -5.74 32.72 4.36
C GLN A 400 -4.58 33.70 4.40
N VAL A 401 -3.61 33.48 5.31
CA VAL A 401 -2.34 34.23 5.31
C VAL A 401 -1.60 34.01 4.00
N LEU A 402 -1.50 32.76 3.52
CA LEU A 402 -0.89 32.47 2.21
C LEU A 402 -1.63 33.16 1.06
N LEU A 403 -2.97 33.08 1.01
CA LEU A 403 -3.78 33.75 -0.02
C LEU A 403 -3.60 35.28 -0.05
N SER A 404 -3.27 35.88 1.10
CA SER A 404 -3.03 37.32 1.22
C SER A 404 -1.62 37.74 0.80
N SER A 405 -0.64 36.82 0.81
CA SER A 405 0.68 37.08 0.23
C SER A 405 0.60 37.01 -1.29
N ALA A 406 1.05 38.08 -1.96
CA ALA A 406 0.96 38.21 -3.42
C ALA A 406 2.15 37.53 -4.13
N ASN A 407 1.89 37.10 -5.38
CA ASN A 407 2.81 36.54 -6.38
C ASN A 407 3.21 35.07 -6.20
N TYR A 408 2.29 34.15 -6.52
CA TYR A 408 2.57 32.73 -6.68
C TYR A 408 2.52 32.30 -8.14
N GLU A 409 3.22 31.21 -8.47
CA GLU A 409 3.02 30.57 -9.76
C GLU A 409 1.59 30.03 -9.88
N SER A 410 1.07 29.91 -11.11
CA SER A 410 -0.29 29.42 -11.36
C SER A 410 -0.53 28.02 -10.76
N THR A 411 0.52 27.19 -10.67
CA THR A 411 0.50 25.83 -10.10
C THR A 411 0.21 25.85 -8.61
N GLU A 412 1.00 26.65 -7.87
CA GLU A 412 0.94 26.86 -6.43
C GLU A 412 -0.38 27.53 -6.05
N TYR A 413 -0.78 28.54 -6.80
CA TYR A 413 -2.01 29.29 -6.56
C TYR A 413 -3.26 28.43 -6.75
N SER A 414 -3.31 27.63 -7.83
CA SER A 414 -4.42 26.70 -8.06
C SER A 414 -4.49 25.65 -6.94
N TYR A 415 -3.35 25.13 -6.49
CA TYR A 415 -3.32 24.16 -5.39
C TYR A 415 -3.77 24.77 -4.04
N LEU A 416 -3.36 26.01 -3.77
CA LEU A 416 -3.75 26.78 -2.60
C LEU A 416 -5.27 26.99 -2.55
N ILE A 417 -5.86 27.48 -3.66
CA ILE A 417 -7.30 27.75 -3.74
C ILE A 417 -8.10 26.46 -3.62
N LYS A 418 -7.73 25.41 -4.36
CA LYS A 418 -8.38 24.09 -4.26
C LYS A 418 -8.38 23.60 -2.82
N THR A 419 -7.23 23.62 -2.15
CA THR A 419 -7.10 23.13 -0.76
C THR A 419 -7.89 23.98 0.22
N TYR A 420 -7.92 25.30 0.04
CA TYR A 420 -8.72 26.21 0.87
C TYR A 420 -10.22 25.89 0.77
N ILE A 421 -10.73 25.75 -0.46
CA ILE A 421 -12.14 25.41 -0.70
C ILE A 421 -12.45 24.01 -0.13
N ASP A 422 -11.60 23.01 -0.39
CA ASP A 422 -11.79 21.65 0.16
C ASP A 422 -11.93 21.66 1.69
N LEU A 423 -11.05 22.38 2.41
CA LEU A 423 -11.09 22.46 3.88
C LEU A 423 -12.28 23.27 4.41
N ASP A 424 -12.65 24.37 3.75
CA ASP A 424 -13.75 25.20 4.22
C ASP A 424 -15.11 24.54 3.96
N LEU A 425 -15.25 23.79 2.85
CA LEU A 425 -16.43 22.97 2.58
C LEU A 425 -16.61 21.84 3.61
N ILE A 426 -15.52 21.23 4.08
CA ILE A 426 -15.58 20.25 5.19
C ILE A 426 -16.12 20.91 6.46
N LYS A 427 -15.72 22.15 6.75
CA LYS A 427 -16.18 22.89 7.93
C LYS A 427 -17.61 23.40 7.82
N ASN A 428 -17.99 23.94 6.66
CA ASN A 428 -19.18 24.75 6.45
C ASN A 428 -20.03 24.25 5.26
N ASN A 429 -20.38 22.95 5.26
CA ASN A 429 -21.08 22.30 4.14
C ASN A 429 -22.42 22.93 3.70
N LYS A 430 -23.07 23.75 4.54
CA LYS A 430 -24.35 24.41 4.27
C LYS A 430 -24.29 25.94 4.20
N ASN A 431 -23.25 26.57 4.76
CA ASN A 431 -23.13 28.01 4.93
C ASN A 431 -21.76 28.50 4.44
N TYR A 432 -21.45 28.26 3.17
CA TYR A 432 -20.21 28.68 2.55
C TYR A 432 -20.37 30.02 1.81
N ASP A 433 -19.31 30.82 1.78
CA ASP A 433 -19.28 32.13 1.13
C ASP A 433 -19.00 31.97 -0.38
N LYS A 434 -20.09 31.83 -1.14
CA LYS A 434 -20.06 31.64 -2.59
C LYS A 434 -19.38 32.81 -3.31
N GLU A 435 -19.62 34.05 -2.90
CA GLU A 435 -19.03 35.22 -3.55
C GLU A 435 -17.52 35.27 -3.33
N HIS A 436 -17.07 34.98 -2.09
CA HIS A 436 -15.66 34.87 -1.80
C HIS A 436 -14.97 33.79 -2.65
N TYR A 437 -15.57 32.60 -2.76
CA TYR A 437 -15.02 31.52 -3.57
C TYR A 437 -14.93 31.86 -5.05
N LEU A 438 -15.96 32.49 -5.61
CA LEU A 438 -15.92 32.91 -7.01
C LEU A 438 -14.76 33.88 -7.21
N ASN A 439 -14.64 34.92 -6.37
CA ASN A 439 -13.59 35.93 -6.47
C ASN A 439 -12.17 35.35 -6.40
N ILE A 440 -11.91 34.38 -5.51
CA ILE A 440 -10.58 33.73 -5.46
C ILE A 440 -10.36 32.81 -6.66
N LEU A 441 -11.40 32.13 -7.16
CA LEU A 441 -11.30 31.24 -8.32
C LEU A 441 -11.07 32.00 -9.63
N ALA A 442 -11.70 33.16 -9.82
CA ALA A 442 -11.48 33.96 -11.03
C ALA A 442 -10.03 34.45 -11.15
N LYS A 443 -9.37 34.74 -10.02
CA LYS A 443 -7.94 35.10 -9.99
C LYS A 443 -7.02 34.06 -10.60
N VAL A 444 -7.47 32.81 -10.76
CA VAL A 444 -6.71 31.77 -11.47
C VAL A 444 -6.57 32.08 -12.97
N VAL A 445 -7.55 32.76 -13.56
CA VAL A 445 -7.65 33.02 -15.02
C VAL A 445 -7.81 34.50 -15.37
N HIS A 446 -8.02 35.36 -14.38
CA HIS A 446 -8.28 36.79 -14.55
C HIS A 446 -7.94 37.58 -13.28
N ASP A 447 -7.08 38.59 -13.40
CA ASP A 447 -6.60 39.38 -12.24
C ASP A 447 -7.60 40.43 -11.70
N GLU A 448 -8.76 40.59 -12.32
CA GLU A 448 -9.76 41.62 -11.98
C GLU A 448 -10.93 41.03 -11.18
N PRO A 449 -11.62 41.84 -10.36
CA PRO A 449 -12.83 41.39 -9.67
C PRO A 449 -13.92 40.98 -10.67
N ILE A 450 -14.73 40.01 -10.29
CA ILE A 450 -15.74 39.40 -11.18
C ILE A 450 -16.99 40.26 -11.22
N ASP A 451 -17.45 40.61 -12.43
CA ASP A 451 -18.83 40.99 -12.68
C ASP A 451 -19.63 39.81 -13.28
N GLU A 452 -20.97 39.79 -13.11
CA GLU A 452 -21.83 38.72 -13.63
C GLU A 452 -21.68 38.53 -15.16
N ALA A 453 -21.33 39.59 -15.88
CA ALA A 453 -21.10 39.58 -17.32
C ALA A 453 -19.83 38.79 -17.73
N ASP A 454 -18.87 38.62 -16.82
CA ASP A 454 -17.58 37.96 -17.10
C ASP A 454 -17.66 36.43 -16.96
N VAL A 455 -18.69 35.91 -16.30
CA VAL A 455 -18.84 34.47 -16.01
C VAL A 455 -18.68 33.60 -17.27
N PRO A 456 -19.33 33.88 -18.42
CA PRO A 456 -19.14 33.09 -19.64
C PRO A 456 -17.70 33.13 -20.18
N ILE A 457 -17.02 34.28 -20.06
CA ILE A 457 -15.63 34.47 -20.53
C ILE A 457 -14.68 33.66 -19.65
N LEU A 458 -14.85 33.72 -18.33
CA LEU A 458 -14.06 32.97 -17.36
C LEU A 458 -14.23 31.46 -17.55
N ILE A 459 -15.46 30.99 -17.78
CA ILE A 459 -15.72 29.59 -18.11
C ILE A 459 -14.96 29.16 -19.36
N MET A 460 -15.00 29.96 -20.43
CA MET A 460 -14.24 29.68 -21.66
C MET A 460 -12.73 29.61 -21.40
N LYS A 461 -12.19 30.45 -20.51
CA LYS A 461 -10.77 30.36 -20.11
C LYS A 461 -10.46 29.06 -19.36
N PHE A 462 -11.32 28.59 -18.48
CA PHE A 462 -11.15 27.28 -17.84
C PHE A 462 -11.24 26.11 -18.82
N TYR A 463 -12.03 26.24 -19.89
CA TYR A 463 -12.05 25.24 -20.97
C TYR A 463 -10.74 25.17 -21.78
N ASN A 464 -9.92 26.22 -21.75
CA ASN A 464 -8.59 26.22 -22.36
C ASN A 464 -7.58 25.57 -21.41
N LYS A 465 -7.71 24.24 -21.23
CA LYS A 465 -6.87 23.41 -20.36
C LYS A 465 -5.37 23.62 -20.67
N PRO A 466 -4.52 23.79 -19.64
CA PRO A 466 -3.08 23.86 -19.85
C PRO A 466 -2.56 22.54 -20.44
N VAL A 467 -1.77 22.64 -21.51
CA VAL A 467 -1.12 21.50 -22.17
C VAL A 467 -0.12 20.89 -21.20
N PHE A 468 -0.20 19.57 -21.04
CA PHE A 468 0.72 18.82 -20.20
C PHE A 468 1.71 18.05 -21.06
N ILE A 469 2.96 17.99 -20.63
CA ILE A 469 3.98 17.12 -21.22
C ILE A 469 3.63 15.69 -20.79
N VAL A 470 3.50 14.76 -21.74
CA VAL A 470 3.22 13.35 -21.45
C VAL A 470 4.28 12.82 -20.47
N LEU A 471 3.86 12.48 -19.25
CA LEU A 471 4.70 11.78 -18.29
C LEU A 471 4.58 10.28 -18.57
N GLU A 472 5.55 9.73 -19.30
CA GLU A 472 5.60 8.28 -19.60
C GLU A 472 6.25 7.46 -18.47
N CYS A 473 6.91 8.11 -17.51
CA CYS A 473 7.70 7.46 -16.46
C CYS A 473 7.37 7.99 -15.06
N ILE A 474 7.68 7.19 -14.03
CA ILE A 474 7.61 7.64 -12.63
C ILE A 474 8.60 8.77 -12.44
N THR A 475 8.09 9.95 -12.11
CA THR A 475 8.90 11.11 -11.81
C THR A 475 8.41 11.76 -10.53
N PRO A 476 9.26 12.51 -9.84
CA PRO A 476 8.83 13.33 -8.71
C PRO A 476 7.62 14.22 -9.01
N HIS A 477 7.49 14.69 -10.26
CA HIS A 477 6.36 15.49 -10.73
C HIS A 477 4.98 14.81 -10.61
N LEU A 478 4.93 13.47 -10.54
CA LEU A 478 3.66 12.75 -10.32
C LEU A 478 3.21 12.77 -8.85
N LEU A 479 4.16 12.96 -7.93
CA LEU A 479 3.90 13.00 -6.49
C LEU A 479 3.72 14.43 -5.98
N THR A 480 4.14 15.43 -6.75
CA THR A 480 3.89 16.84 -6.47
C THR A 480 2.54 17.32 -7.06
N PRO A 481 1.93 18.38 -6.50
CA PRO A 481 0.69 18.93 -7.05
C PRO A 481 0.88 19.41 -8.50
N SER A 482 0.10 18.88 -9.43
CA SER A 482 0.20 19.26 -10.84
C SER A 482 -0.65 20.50 -11.16
N LEU A 483 -0.15 21.37 -12.06
CA LEU A 483 -0.93 22.51 -12.55
C LEU A 483 -2.25 22.06 -13.17
N GLN A 484 -2.17 21.07 -14.06
CA GLN A 484 -3.31 20.63 -14.85
C GLN A 484 -4.44 20.11 -13.96
N GLU A 485 -4.15 19.25 -12.98
CA GLU A 485 -5.15 18.77 -12.03
C GLU A 485 -5.79 19.90 -11.25
N ASN A 486 -4.98 20.78 -10.64
CA ASN A 486 -5.49 21.78 -9.72
C ASN A 486 -6.24 22.88 -10.47
N PHE A 487 -5.77 23.27 -11.66
CA PHE A 487 -6.47 24.19 -12.55
C PHE A 487 -7.83 23.64 -12.98
N ILE A 488 -7.89 22.36 -13.39
CA ILE A 488 -9.16 21.72 -13.74
C ILE A 488 -10.09 21.67 -12.52
N CYS A 489 -9.61 21.28 -11.34
CA CYS A 489 -10.40 21.29 -10.10
C CYS A 489 -10.94 22.70 -9.77
N CYS A 490 -10.13 23.75 -9.92
CA CYS A 490 -10.57 25.14 -9.74
C CYS A 490 -11.67 25.51 -10.75
N GLY A 491 -11.50 25.16 -12.03
CA GLY A 491 -12.54 25.36 -13.05
C GLY A 491 -13.84 24.60 -12.73
N ALA A 492 -13.73 23.38 -12.22
CA ALA A 492 -14.88 22.58 -11.80
C ALA A 492 -15.61 23.22 -10.61
N TYR A 493 -14.89 23.74 -9.61
CA TYR A 493 -15.49 24.54 -8.53
C TYR A 493 -16.16 25.81 -9.06
N PHE A 494 -15.53 26.53 -9.97
CA PHE A 494 -16.09 27.75 -10.55
C PHE A 494 -17.41 27.47 -11.30
N ILE A 495 -17.43 26.41 -12.12
CA ILE A 495 -18.63 25.97 -12.84
C ILE A 495 -19.69 25.45 -11.87
N TYR A 496 -19.30 24.72 -10.82
CA TYR A 496 -20.23 24.23 -9.80
C TYR A 496 -20.95 25.38 -9.10
N PHE A 497 -20.22 26.42 -8.69
CA PHE A 497 -20.83 27.58 -8.03
C PHE A 497 -21.65 28.44 -9.00
N THR A 498 -21.30 28.52 -10.29
CA THR A 498 -22.03 29.37 -11.26
C THR A 498 -23.20 28.68 -11.95
N LEU A 499 -22.99 27.47 -12.49
CA LEU A 499 -23.93 26.74 -13.33
C LEU A 499 -24.49 25.46 -12.67
N GLY A 500 -23.97 25.06 -11.51
CA GLY A 500 -24.43 23.90 -10.74
C GLY A 500 -23.70 22.59 -11.04
N LEU A 501 -24.07 21.56 -10.28
CA LEU A 501 -23.40 20.25 -10.24
C LEU A 501 -23.35 19.54 -11.60
N GLY A 502 -24.47 19.47 -12.32
CA GLY A 502 -24.54 18.75 -13.60
C GLY A 502 -23.54 19.28 -14.63
N LYS A 503 -23.38 20.62 -14.70
CA LYS A 503 -22.42 21.26 -15.61
C LYS A 503 -20.97 21.10 -15.16
N ALA A 504 -20.72 21.06 -13.85
CA ALA A 504 -19.38 20.79 -13.33
C ALA A 504 -18.93 19.35 -13.64
N ILE A 505 -19.84 18.37 -13.54
CA ILE A 505 -19.55 16.97 -13.90
C ILE A 505 -19.33 16.82 -15.41
N GLU A 506 -20.14 17.49 -16.25
CA GLU A 506 -19.92 17.54 -17.71
C GLU A 506 -18.53 18.10 -18.05
N TYR A 507 -18.12 19.18 -17.37
CA TYR A 507 -16.79 19.76 -17.50
C TYR A 507 -15.68 18.78 -17.11
N ILE A 508 -15.79 18.10 -15.95
CA ILE A 508 -14.81 17.11 -15.51
C ILE A 508 -14.68 15.97 -16.54
N ASN A 509 -15.80 15.41 -17.01
CA ASN A 509 -15.79 14.34 -18.01
C ASN A 509 -15.04 14.74 -19.28
N LYS A 510 -15.32 15.95 -19.80
CA LYS A 510 -14.63 16.48 -20.98
C LYS A 510 -13.14 16.71 -20.70
N MET A 511 -12.79 17.14 -19.49
CA MET A 511 -11.39 17.41 -19.12
C MET A 511 -10.57 16.15 -18.86
N CYS A 512 -11.22 15.04 -18.50
CA CYS A 512 -10.60 13.72 -18.32
C CYS A 512 -10.13 13.13 -19.67
N GLU A 513 -10.75 13.51 -20.79
CA GLU A 513 -10.30 13.09 -22.13
C GLU A 513 -8.81 13.47 -22.31
N ASP A 514 -8.02 12.49 -22.76
CA ASP A 514 -6.57 12.61 -23.00
C ASP A 514 -5.73 13.04 -21.77
N THR A 515 -6.16 12.69 -20.54
CA THR A 515 -5.34 12.89 -19.32
C THR A 515 -4.57 11.65 -18.91
N HIS A 516 -3.43 11.88 -18.25
CA HIS A 516 -2.69 10.81 -17.60
C HIS A 516 -3.49 10.24 -16.41
N ALA A 517 -3.45 8.92 -16.20
CA ALA A 517 -4.30 8.21 -15.25
C ALA A 517 -4.25 8.74 -13.80
N VAL A 518 -3.09 9.21 -13.35
CA VAL A 518 -2.90 9.84 -12.02
C VAL A 518 -3.65 11.17 -11.87
N ILE A 519 -3.73 11.96 -12.94
CA ILE A 519 -4.48 13.22 -12.92
C ILE A 519 -5.97 12.91 -12.94
N GLU A 520 -6.35 12.02 -13.85
CA GLU A 520 -7.73 11.56 -14.00
C GLU A 520 -8.32 11.02 -12.69
N GLU A 521 -7.58 10.16 -11.97
CA GLU A 521 -7.99 9.64 -10.66
C GLU A 521 -8.36 10.77 -9.69
N SER A 522 -7.63 11.88 -9.69
CA SER A 522 -7.94 13.03 -8.82
C SER A 522 -9.10 13.89 -9.27
N LEU A 523 -9.38 13.94 -10.57
CA LEU A 523 -10.60 14.57 -11.06
C LEU A 523 -11.82 13.79 -10.58
N TYR A 524 -11.73 12.46 -10.51
CA TYR A 524 -12.75 11.63 -9.87
C TYR A 524 -12.85 11.90 -8.35
N GLU A 525 -11.72 12.03 -7.65
CA GLU A 525 -11.69 12.36 -6.21
C GLU A 525 -12.34 13.72 -5.90
N TRP A 526 -12.33 14.67 -6.82
CA TRP A 526 -13.04 15.95 -6.68
C TRP A 526 -14.55 15.74 -6.57
N VAL A 527 -15.15 14.92 -7.44
CA VAL A 527 -16.58 14.60 -7.34
C VAL A 527 -16.89 13.84 -6.05
N ALA A 528 -15.96 12.99 -5.59
CA ALA A 528 -16.06 12.31 -4.30
C ALA A 528 -16.16 13.32 -3.14
N ASN A 529 -15.38 14.40 -3.16
CA ASN A 529 -15.48 15.49 -2.17
C ASN A 529 -16.86 16.18 -2.21
N ILE A 530 -17.38 16.47 -3.41
CA ILE A 530 -18.69 17.11 -3.59
C ILE A 530 -19.85 16.22 -3.16
N SER A 531 -19.71 14.88 -3.26
CA SER A 531 -20.75 13.92 -2.89
C SER A 531 -21.25 14.07 -1.45
N TYR A 532 -20.39 14.52 -0.53
CA TYR A 532 -20.75 14.74 0.86
C TYR A 532 -21.69 15.94 1.07
N ILE A 533 -21.72 16.89 0.11
CA ILE A 533 -22.59 18.06 0.12
C ILE A 533 -23.96 17.71 -0.49
N HIS A 534 -23.96 16.86 -1.52
CA HIS A 534 -25.17 16.45 -2.26
C HIS A 534 -25.45 14.94 -2.12
N PRO A 535 -25.71 14.43 -0.90
CA PRO A 535 -26.00 13.01 -0.72
C PRO A 535 -27.33 12.67 -1.39
N GLY A 536 -27.31 11.82 -2.41
CA GLY A 536 -28.51 11.29 -3.07
C GLY A 536 -28.75 11.74 -4.51
N GLU A 537 -27.88 12.58 -5.07
CA GLU A 537 -27.95 12.93 -6.50
C GLU A 537 -27.55 11.73 -7.39
N ILE A 538 -28.45 11.33 -8.29
CA ILE A 538 -28.26 10.16 -9.18
C ILE A 538 -27.02 10.32 -10.07
N ILE A 539 -26.73 11.57 -10.48
CA ILE A 539 -25.56 11.88 -11.33
C ILE A 539 -24.26 11.54 -10.58
N ILE A 540 -24.21 11.75 -9.27
CA ILE A 540 -23.04 11.40 -8.44
C ILE A 540 -22.91 9.88 -8.31
N GLU A 541 -24.03 9.16 -8.11
CA GLU A 541 -24.03 7.69 -8.07
C GLU A 541 -23.43 7.12 -9.37
N GLN A 542 -23.91 7.57 -10.52
CA GLN A 542 -23.43 7.12 -11.84
C GLN A 542 -21.95 7.43 -12.04
N PHE A 543 -21.53 8.65 -11.71
CA PHE A 543 -20.14 9.06 -11.88
C PHE A 543 -19.18 8.27 -10.97
N LEU A 544 -19.55 8.06 -9.70
CA LEU A 544 -18.74 7.26 -8.77
C LEU A 544 -18.70 5.78 -9.16
N ASN A 545 -19.77 5.24 -9.74
CA ASN A 545 -19.75 3.88 -10.31
C ASN A 545 -18.66 3.74 -11.37
N ASP A 546 -18.63 4.63 -12.36
CA ASP A 546 -17.64 4.60 -13.43
C ASP A 546 -16.21 4.80 -12.89
N ALA A 547 -16.06 5.73 -11.94
CA ALA A 547 -14.79 5.99 -11.27
C ALA A 547 -14.25 4.76 -10.54
N ILE A 548 -15.07 4.07 -9.76
CA ILE A 548 -14.65 2.89 -8.98
C ILE A 548 -14.35 1.70 -9.90
N LEU A 549 -15.06 1.54 -11.02
CA LEU A 549 -14.71 0.50 -12.00
C LEU A 549 -13.31 0.73 -12.59
N LYS A 550 -12.89 1.99 -12.75
CA LYS A 550 -11.58 2.35 -13.27
C LYS A 550 -10.47 2.37 -12.20
N TYR A 551 -10.80 2.81 -10.98
CA TYR A 551 -9.90 2.96 -9.84
C TYR A 551 -10.40 2.18 -8.61
N PRO A 552 -10.45 0.84 -8.69
CA PRO A 552 -11.17 -0.01 -7.74
C PRO A 552 -10.62 0.01 -6.31
N ASN A 553 -9.33 0.34 -6.10
CA ASN A 553 -8.75 0.43 -4.77
C ASN A 553 -8.56 1.89 -4.29
N ASN A 554 -9.27 2.89 -4.85
CA ASN A 554 -9.22 4.26 -4.33
C ASN A 554 -10.22 4.47 -3.18
N GLY A 555 -9.72 4.65 -1.97
CA GLY A 555 -10.46 4.67 -0.72
C GLY A 555 -11.35 5.90 -0.56
N LYS A 556 -10.96 7.02 -1.19
CA LYS A 556 -11.75 8.24 -1.19
C LYS A 556 -13.02 8.07 -2.04
N LEU A 557 -12.88 7.46 -3.22
CA LEU A 557 -14.02 7.08 -4.07
C LEU A 557 -14.91 6.05 -3.37
N LEU A 558 -14.32 5.00 -2.80
CA LEU A 558 -15.06 3.94 -2.11
C LEU A 558 -15.84 4.48 -0.91
N PHE A 559 -15.25 5.37 -0.11
CA PHE A 559 -15.97 6.00 1.00
C PHE A 559 -17.08 6.94 0.57
N ALA A 560 -16.84 7.73 -0.48
CA ALA A 560 -17.88 8.59 -1.06
C ALA A 560 -19.06 7.76 -1.58
N TYR A 561 -18.79 6.57 -2.13
CA TYR A 561 -19.86 5.66 -2.57
C TYR A 561 -20.58 4.98 -1.40
N LEU A 562 -19.86 4.61 -0.33
CA LEU A 562 -20.45 4.06 0.90
C LEU A 562 -21.31 5.07 1.67
N SER A 563 -21.02 6.36 1.55
CA SER A 563 -21.82 7.41 2.18
C SER A 563 -23.12 7.69 1.42
N LEU A 564 -23.26 7.21 0.18
CA LEU A 564 -24.53 7.23 -0.54
C LEU A 564 -25.51 6.25 0.15
N SER A 565 -26.75 6.67 0.34
CA SER A 565 -27.83 5.90 0.96
C SER A 565 -28.38 4.79 0.05
N LEU A 566 -27.49 3.95 -0.49
CA LEU A 566 -27.77 2.90 -1.46
C LEU A 566 -28.20 1.59 -0.81
N GLN A 567 -28.93 0.78 -1.57
CA GLN A 567 -29.31 -0.57 -1.16
C GLN A 567 -28.13 -1.54 -1.23
N TRP A 568 -28.15 -2.53 -0.33
CA TRP A 568 -27.10 -3.56 -0.19
C TRP A 568 -26.65 -4.21 -1.52
N PRO A 569 -27.53 -4.62 -2.46
CA PRO A 569 -27.08 -5.27 -3.70
C PRO A 569 -26.20 -4.36 -4.56
N LYS A 570 -26.51 -3.04 -4.62
CA LYS A 570 -25.70 -2.07 -5.37
C LYS A 570 -24.33 -1.89 -4.74
N LEU A 571 -24.29 -1.75 -3.40
CA LEU A 571 -23.03 -1.65 -2.65
C LEU A 571 -22.17 -2.89 -2.85
N LYS A 572 -22.75 -4.09 -2.64
CA LYS A 572 -22.06 -5.37 -2.82
C LYS A 572 -21.50 -5.51 -4.22
N ASN A 573 -22.32 -5.32 -5.27
CA ASN A 573 -21.92 -5.56 -6.66
C ASN A 573 -20.72 -4.71 -7.13
N LEU A 574 -20.58 -3.49 -6.61
CA LEU A 574 -19.48 -2.61 -6.98
C LEU A 574 -18.28 -2.81 -6.07
N LEU A 575 -18.47 -2.74 -4.75
CA LEU A 575 -17.39 -2.77 -3.76
C LEU A 575 -16.73 -4.15 -3.67
N SER A 576 -17.42 -5.23 -4.05
CA SER A 576 -16.84 -6.57 -4.05
C SER A 576 -15.84 -6.83 -5.17
N LYS A 577 -15.55 -5.85 -6.04
CA LYS A 577 -14.62 -5.99 -7.16
C LYS A 577 -13.16 -5.72 -6.78
N SER A 578 -12.90 -5.31 -5.54
CA SER A 578 -11.56 -4.92 -5.11
C SER A 578 -11.32 -5.29 -3.66
N ILE A 579 -10.05 -5.52 -3.32
CA ILE A 579 -9.63 -5.86 -1.94
C ILE A 579 -10.05 -4.73 -0.99
N MET A 580 -9.75 -3.48 -1.36
CA MET A 580 -10.07 -2.33 -0.53
C MET A 580 -11.59 -2.17 -0.35
N GLY A 581 -12.36 -2.35 -1.42
CA GLY A 581 -13.81 -2.28 -1.40
C GLY A 581 -14.44 -3.36 -0.53
N LEU A 582 -13.93 -4.60 -0.61
CA LEU A 582 -14.36 -5.71 0.25
C LEU A 582 -14.10 -5.43 1.73
N ILE A 583 -12.91 -4.94 2.05
CA ILE A 583 -12.52 -4.58 3.42
C ILE A 583 -13.43 -3.50 3.98
N LEU A 584 -13.68 -2.44 3.22
CA LEU A 584 -14.59 -1.38 3.64
C LEU A 584 -16.04 -1.85 3.75
N LEU A 585 -16.48 -2.76 2.87
CA LEU A 585 -17.81 -3.36 2.94
C LEU A 585 -17.99 -4.21 4.20
N LEU A 586 -16.95 -4.93 4.62
CA LEU A 586 -16.92 -5.66 5.89
C LEU A 586 -16.99 -4.71 7.08
N CYS A 587 -16.20 -3.64 7.09
CA CYS A 587 -16.24 -2.63 8.15
C CYS A 587 -17.61 -1.95 8.23
N PHE A 588 -18.22 -1.64 7.08
CA PHE A 588 -19.57 -1.07 7.00
C PHE A 588 -20.63 -2.04 7.56
N LEU A 589 -20.57 -3.33 7.18
CA LEU A 589 -21.47 -4.33 7.74
C LEU A 589 -21.29 -4.50 9.24
N LYS A 590 -20.05 -4.42 9.74
CA LYS A 590 -19.77 -4.51 11.17
C LYS A 590 -20.28 -3.28 11.92
N GLN A 591 -20.17 -2.10 11.33
CA GLN A 591 -20.77 -0.87 11.87
C GLN A 591 -22.29 -1.02 12.00
N LYS A 592 -22.95 -1.52 10.95
CA LYS A 592 -24.40 -1.76 10.96
C LYS A 592 -24.81 -2.84 11.95
N GLU A 593 -24.00 -3.88 12.13
CA GLU A 593 -24.22 -4.89 13.18
C GLU A 593 -24.14 -4.30 14.59
N LEU A 594 -23.15 -3.43 14.86
CA LEU A 594 -22.97 -2.77 16.16
C LEU A 594 -24.09 -1.78 16.47
N ASN A 595 -24.63 -1.12 15.44
CA ASN A 595 -25.71 -0.13 15.55
C ASN A 595 -27.11 -0.72 15.35
N ALA A 596 -27.24 -2.05 15.26
CA ALA A 596 -28.53 -2.72 15.01
C ALA A 596 -29.52 -2.51 16.17
N PHE A 597 -30.80 -2.33 15.84
CA PHE A 597 -31.84 -2.05 16.84
C PHE A 597 -32.27 -3.30 17.63
N ASP A 598 -32.23 -4.47 17.00
CA ASP A 598 -32.60 -5.74 17.60
C ASP A 598 -31.69 -6.91 17.16
N ASP A 599 -31.84 -8.06 17.82
CA ASP A 599 -31.05 -9.26 17.55
C ASP A 599 -31.30 -9.86 16.16
N SER A 600 -32.47 -9.62 15.57
CA SER A 600 -32.81 -10.10 14.23
C SER A 600 -32.04 -9.33 13.17
N GLU A 601 -32.00 -8.00 13.27
CA GLU A 601 -31.23 -7.12 12.41
C GLU A 601 -29.72 -7.37 12.58
N LYS A 602 -29.26 -7.53 13.82
CA LYS A 602 -27.88 -7.90 14.12
C LYS A 602 -27.49 -9.23 13.45
N SER A 603 -28.35 -10.25 13.56
CA SER A 603 -28.17 -11.54 12.90
C SER A 603 -28.15 -11.40 11.37
N ALA A 604 -29.00 -10.54 10.80
CA ALA A 604 -29.02 -10.28 9.36
C ALA A 604 -27.69 -9.71 8.84
N TYR A 605 -27.09 -8.74 9.55
CA TYR A 605 -25.76 -8.21 9.18
C TYR A 605 -24.65 -9.24 9.37
N LYS A 606 -24.69 -10.04 10.44
CA LYS A 606 -23.74 -11.15 10.64
C LYS A 606 -23.81 -12.20 9.53
N ASN A 607 -25.02 -12.53 9.07
CA ASN A 607 -25.24 -13.44 7.94
C ASN A 607 -24.73 -12.83 6.62
N ARG A 608 -24.88 -11.51 6.41
CA ARG A 608 -24.30 -10.82 5.25
C ARG A 608 -22.77 -10.83 5.28
N GLN A 609 -22.14 -10.64 6.44
CA GLN A 609 -20.68 -10.76 6.58
C GLN A 609 -20.23 -12.18 6.23
N SER A 610 -20.92 -13.19 6.77
CA SER A 610 -20.63 -14.61 6.49
C SER A 610 -20.76 -14.93 5.00
N SER A 611 -21.85 -14.46 4.36
CA SER A 611 -22.06 -14.63 2.92
C SER A 611 -20.98 -13.94 2.10
N LEU A 612 -20.60 -12.70 2.46
CA LEU A 612 -19.58 -11.96 1.75
C LEU A 612 -18.24 -12.70 1.81
N MET A 613 -17.81 -13.13 3.01
CA MET A 613 -16.58 -13.90 3.17
C MET A 613 -16.61 -15.21 2.39
N ASN A 614 -17.71 -15.96 2.46
CA ASN A 614 -17.84 -17.21 1.70
C ASN A 614 -17.81 -17.00 0.18
N ASP A 615 -18.33 -15.88 -0.32
CA ASP A 615 -18.29 -15.55 -1.75
C ASP A 615 -16.86 -15.16 -2.17
N VAL A 616 -16.17 -14.37 -1.34
CA VAL A 616 -14.77 -13.97 -1.56
C VAL A 616 -13.85 -15.18 -1.62
N MET A 617 -14.01 -16.14 -0.70
CA MET A 617 -13.17 -17.33 -0.67
C MET A 617 -13.45 -18.33 -1.80
N LYS A 618 -14.53 -18.16 -2.57
CA LYS A 618 -14.79 -18.94 -3.79
C LYS A 618 -14.18 -18.32 -5.04
N ASP A 619 -13.76 -17.06 -4.97
CA ASP A 619 -13.22 -16.34 -6.10
C ASP A 619 -11.69 -16.50 -6.12
N GLU A 620 -11.18 -17.14 -7.17
CA GLU A 620 -9.74 -17.34 -7.37
C GLU A 620 -8.97 -16.02 -7.43
N SER A 621 -9.60 -14.94 -7.90
CA SER A 621 -8.93 -13.64 -7.98
C SER A 621 -8.58 -13.08 -6.59
N PHE A 622 -9.44 -13.28 -5.58
CA PHE A 622 -9.18 -12.81 -4.21
C PHE A 622 -8.33 -13.77 -3.39
N THR A 623 -8.47 -15.07 -3.60
CA THR A 623 -7.72 -16.08 -2.83
C THR A 623 -6.24 -16.16 -3.21
N GLN A 624 -5.80 -15.45 -4.24
CA GLN A 624 -4.37 -15.28 -4.54
C GLN A 624 -3.69 -14.21 -3.66
N TYR A 625 -4.46 -13.36 -2.97
CA TYR A 625 -3.90 -12.30 -2.11
C TYR A 625 -3.74 -12.79 -0.65
N PRO A 626 -2.51 -12.80 -0.09
CA PRO A 626 -2.32 -13.28 1.27
C PRO A 626 -3.08 -12.49 2.34
N LEU A 627 -3.21 -11.16 2.17
CA LEU A 627 -3.96 -10.32 3.11
C LEU A 627 -5.43 -10.74 3.23
N MET A 628 -6.06 -11.21 2.14
CA MET A 628 -7.46 -11.67 2.18
C MET A 628 -7.62 -12.91 3.06
N TRP A 629 -6.66 -13.84 2.99
CA TRP A 629 -6.61 -15.00 3.89
C TRP A 629 -6.44 -14.58 5.34
N ARG A 630 -5.54 -13.63 5.64
CA ARG A 630 -5.33 -13.13 7.01
C ARG A 630 -6.60 -12.52 7.59
N ILE A 631 -7.33 -11.73 6.80
CA ILE A 631 -8.61 -11.13 7.20
C ILE A 631 -9.68 -12.22 7.38
N TYR A 632 -9.75 -13.21 6.48
CA TYR A 632 -10.71 -14.31 6.58
C TYR A 632 -10.45 -15.19 7.81
N LEU A 633 -9.19 -15.56 8.09
CA LEU A 633 -8.82 -16.35 9.26
C LEU A 633 -9.13 -15.59 10.56
N GLN A 634 -8.82 -14.29 10.61
CA GLN A 634 -9.19 -13.45 11.74
C GLN A 634 -10.72 -13.40 11.94
N TYR A 635 -11.49 -13.28 10.85
CA TYR A 635 -12.95 -13.33 10.89
C TYR A 635 -13.48 -14.67 11.40
N LEU A 636 -12.92 -15.80 10.96
CA LEU A 636 -13.30 -17.13 11.45
C LEU A 636 -13.00 -17.29 12.94
N TYR A 637 -11.83 -16.80 13.38
CA TYR A 637 -11.40 -16.83 14.77
C TYR A 637 -12.35 -16.03 15.68
N GLU A 638 -12.66 -14.79 15.31
CA GLU A 638 -13.57 -13.92 16.09
C GLU A 638 -14.99 -14.48 16.19
N ASN A 639 -15.41 -15.28 15.21
CA ASN A 639 -16.72 -15.91 15.20
C ASN A 639 -16.73 -17.35 15.76
N GLY A 640 -15.59 -17.86 16.24
CA GLY A 640 -15.47 -19.21 16.81
C GLY A 640 -15.81 -20.31 15.81
N SER A 641 -15.42 -20.15 14.54
CA SER A 641 -15.73 -21.13 13.49
C SER A 641 -14.82 -22.36 13.57
N GLU A 642 -15.42 -23.55 13.52
CA GLU A 642 -14.70 -24.84 13.48
C GLU A 642 -13.86 -25.02 12.20
N LYS A 643 -14.16 -24.27 11.13
CA LYS A 643 -13.46 -24.34 9.83
C LYS A 643 -12.11 -23.64 9.80
N ILE A 644 -11.71 -23.01 10.91
CA ILE A 644 -10.50 -22.19 10.95
C ILE A 644 -9.24 -23.00 10.61
N MET A 645 -9.15 -24.25 11.08
CA MET A 645 -8.00 -25.12 10.81
C MET A 645 -7.94 -25.52 9.34
N ASP A 646 -9.05 -26.02 8.78
CA ASP A 646 -9.11 -26.38 7.36
C ASP A 646 -8.73 -25.21 6.45
N SER A 647 -9.26 -24.01 6.76
CA SER A 647 -8.99 -22.79 6.00
C SER A 647 -7.54 -22.32 6.16
N MET A 648 -6.96 -22.52 7.33
CA MET A 648 -5.56 -22.17 7.59
C MET A 648 -4.61 -23.13 6.89
N THR A 649 -4.92 -24.42 6.86
CA THR A 649 -4.19 -25.39 6.05
C THR A 649 -4.22 -24.97 4.59
N GLU A 650 -5.39 -24.66 4.02
CA GLU A 650 -5.48 -24.18 2.62
C GLU A 650 -4.65 -22.90 2.37
N ALA A 651 -4.64 -21.96 3.33
CA ALA A 651 -3.80 -20.78 3.25
C ALA A 651 -2.31 -21.13 3.24
N ILE A 652 -1.87 -22.01 4.13
CA ILE A 652 -0.47 -22.47 4.21
C ILE A 652 -0.08 -23.23 2.94
N GLU A 653 -0.96 -24.06 2.40
CA GLU A 653 -0.73 -24.77 1.14
C GLU A 653 -0.51 -23.81 -0.04
N LYS A 654 -1.22 -22.67 -0.05
CA LYS A 654 -1.08 -21.64 -1.09
C LYS A 654 0.13 -20.73 -0.88
N PHE A 655 0.51 -20.45 0.37
CA PHE A 655 1.57 -19.50 0.71
C PHE A 655 2.54 -20.06 1.76
N PRO A 656 3.23 -21.17 1.48
CA PRO A 656 4.06 -21.86 2.48
C PRO A 656 5.25 -21.01 2.98
N TRP A 657 5.64 -19.96 2.25
CA TRP A 657 6.72 -19.05 2.65
C TRP A 657 6.28 -17.90 3.57
N LEU A 658 4.97 -17.71 3.77
CA LEU A 658 4.47 -16.55 4.53
C LEU A 658 4.49 -16.84 6.03
N LYS A 659 5.54 -16.36 6.72
CA LYS A 659 5.73 -16.53 8.17
C LYS A 659 4.50 -16.13 8.99
N SER A 660 3.80 -15.06 8.57
CA SER A 660 2.65 -14.54 9.31
C SER A 660 1.49 -15.53 9.46
N PHE A 661 1.32 -16.51 8.55
CA PHE A 661 0.30 -17.56 8.71
C PHE A 661 0.62 -18.52 9.85
N TYR A 662 1.88 -18.96 9.95
CA TYR A 662 2.32 -19.85 11.03
C TYR A 662 2.27 -19.16 12.40
N VAL A 663 2.74 -17.91 12.47
CA VAL A 663 2.70 -17.12 13.72
C VAL A 663 1.25 -16.87 14.15
N SER A 664 0.35 -16.57 13.22
CA SER A 664 -1.09 -16.43 13.52
C SER A 664 -1.73 -17.78 13.88
N GLY A 665 -1.26 -18.87 13.26
CA GLY A 665 -1.71 -20.22 13.55
C GLY A 665 -1.48 -20.65 14.98
N VAL A 666 -0.34 -20.27 15.60
CA VAL A 666 -0.11 -20.51 17.03
C VAL A 666 -1.15 -19.83 17.92
N ARG A 667 -1.64 -18.65 17.51
CA ARG A 667 -2.71 -17.93 18.23
C ARG A 667 -4.08 -18.58 18.02
N TYR A 668 -4.35 -19.06 16.81
CA TYR A 668 -5.64 -19.66 16.46
C TYR A 668 -5.79 -21.10 16.95
N ALA A 669 -4.68 -21.85 17.00
CA ALA A 669 -4.59 -23.24 17.40
C ALA A 669 -3.35 -23.48 18.29
N PRO A 670 -3.42 -23.04 19.56
CA PRO A 670 -2.34 -23.21 20.52
C PRO A 670 -1.83 -24.64 20.68
N GLN A 671 -2.70 -25.63 20.48
CA GLN A 671 -2.36 -27.06 20.60
C GLN A 671 -1.39 -27.55 19.52
N ASP A 672 -1.35 -26.89 18.37
CA ASP A 672 -0.51 -27.27 17.22
C ASP A 672 0.78 -26.42 17.17
N HIS A 673 1.10 -25.71 18.25
CA HIS A 673 2.25 -24.80 18.35
C HIS A 673 3.57 -25.45 17.92
N SER A 674 3.91 -26.65 18.42
CA SER A 674 5.14 -27.35 18.04
C SER A 674 5.19 -27.61 16.53
N ALA A 675 4.08 -28.06 15.94
CA ALA A 675 4.03 -28.35 14.51
C ALA A 675 4.24 -27.09 13.66
N PHE A 676 3.71 -25.94 14.08
CA PHE A 676 3.98 -24.68 13.37
C PHE A 676 5.44 -24.28 13.43
N GLN A 677 6.11 -24.44 14.58
CA GLN A 677 7.53 -24.15 14.70
C GLN A 677 8.40 -25.09 13.87
N ASP A 678 8.09 -26.38 13.87
CA ASP A 678 8.80 -27.37 13.07
C ASP A 678 8.75 -26.99 11.58
N ILE A 679 7.58 -26.56 11.09
CA ILE A 679 7.44 -26.10 9.69
C ILE A 679 8.19 -24.78 9.45
N ILE A 680 8.13 -23.81 10.37
CA ILE A 680 8.92 -22.56 10.26
C ILE A 680 10.41 -22.91 10.11
N ALA A 681 10.93 -23.83 10.91
CA ALA A 681 12.32 -24.28 10.86
C ALA A 681 12.62 -25.07 9.58
N GLU A 682 11.76 -26.03 9.19
CA GLU A 682 11.90 -26.84 7.97
C GLU A 682 11.97 -25.97 6.71
N LYS A 683 11.12 -24.95 6.63
CA LYS A 683 11.04 -24.02 5.50
C LYS A 683 12.11 -22.93 5.54
N GLU A 684 12.95 -22.91 6.58
CA GLU A 684 13.99 -21.90 6.82
C GLU A 684 13.41 -20.47 6.96
N LEU A 685 12.18 -20.35 7.45
CA LEU A 685 11.59 -19.07 7.81
C LEU A 685 12.27 -18.53 9.07
N THR A 686 12.29 -17.21 9.22
CA THR A 686 13.01 -16.59 10.33
C THR A 686 12.32 -16.88 11.66
N LEU A 687 12.91 -17.75 12.49
CA LEU A 687 12.49 -18.06 13.86
C LEU A 687 13.42 -17.36 14.86
N LEU A 688 12.86 -16.60 15.80
CA LEU A 688 13.63 -15.76 16.73
C LEU A 688 13.55 -16.25 18.18
N ALA A 689 12.59 -17.09 18.52
CA ALA A 689 12.46 -17.73 19.81
C ALA A 689 12.22 -19.23 19.66
N LEU A 690 13.03 -20.04 20.35
CA LEU A 690 12.83 -21.50 20.43
C LEU A 690 11.96 -21.84 21.65
N THR A 691 11.06 -22.81 21.54
CA THR A 691 10.21 -23.19 22.68
C THR A 691 11.03 -23.71 23.84
N GLU A 692 12.06 -24.50 23.57
CA GLU A 692 12.97 -25.07 24.56
C GLU A 692 13.72 -23.97 25.33
N GLU A 693 14.15 -22.91 24.64
CA GLU A 693 14.77 -21.73 25.26
C GLU A 693 13.80 -21.07 26.25
N LEU A 694 12.55 -20.85 25.83
CA LEU A 694 11.55 -20.18 26.66
C LEU A 694 11.12 -21.01 27.86
N GLU A 695 11.08 -22.35 27.74
CA GLU A 695 10.80 -23.24 28.86
C GLU A 695 11.89 -23.16 29.94
N ILE A 696 13.16 -23.13 29.53
CA ILE A 696 14.30 -22.97 30.45
C ILE A 696 14.20 -21.62 31.17
N LEU A 697 14.02 -20.53 30.42
CA LEU A 697 13.90 -19.17 30.97
C LEU A 697 12.70 -19.01 31.91
N ARG A 698 11.64 -19.81 31.71
CA ARG A 698 10.48 -19.84 32.59
C ARG A 698 10.76 -20.60 33.89
N GLN A 699 11.50 -21.70 33.84
CA GLN A 699 11.82 -22.53 35.01
C GLN A 699 12.86 -21.88 35.94
N ASP A 700 13.80 -21.11 35.39
CA ASP A 700 14.87 -20.45 36.15
C ASP A 700 14.41 -19.18 36.91
N ASN A 701 13.11 -18.85 36.88
CA ASN A 701 12.53 -17.71 37.60
C ASN A 701 11.95 -18.17 38.98
N PRO A 702 12.64 -17.90 40.12
CA PRO A 702 12.33 -18.48 41.43
C PRO A 702 11.04 -17.96 42.11
N ASN A 703 10.22 -17.15 41.45
CA ASN A 703 8.99 -16.58 42.02
C ASN A 703 7.71 -17.39 41.71
N GLN A 704 7.82 -18.59 41.15
CA GLN A 704 6.69 -19.50 40.86
C GLN A 704 6.69 -20.80 41.70
N GLN A 705 7.22 -20.78 42.92
CA GLN A 705 6.92 -21.80 43.94
C GLN A 705 6.04 -21.24 45.06
#